data_AF-A0A2J6S751-F1
#
_entry.id   AF-A0A2J6S751-F1
#
_cell.length_a   1.000
_cell.length_b   1.000
_cell.length_c   1.000
_cell.angle_alpha   90.00
_cell.angle_beta   90.00
_cell.angle_gamma   90.00
#
_symmetry.space_group_name_H-M   'P 1'
#
loop_
_entity.id
_entity.type
_entity.pdbx_description
1 polymer ?
#
loop_
_entity_poly.entity_id
_entity_poly.type
_entity_poly.pdbx_seq_one_letter_code
_entity_poly.pdbx_strand_id
1 'polypeptide(L)'
;MDLPSQTTEKGGLERIKDLKIRGYEKYPFLAPYHAFIWYMKYDKRNVFFLNDDGERCVWRSGHIYLKYKNDRGPGWRPEWGVGYRLFYLRRYKIPMSYIDRPKGKELSLLVAHPSEKGWNLPRTHKRHFMKFPSEIKNLILEWALVPGSDIVRPLMVTSNWKTEWSAQRHNIIFSNKLRWVSLNQCDHICHSITFSRRHDEDGEFIEYREVERAAIDATCLRACRAFFDVGMKMLYSNNTFGFAMCNGSYHQSPPTLLHNEVLRPDPSKPNPVSDPRVLQLVQVGISEIQNQMDLTSLSGWVYYDPFLRFLHTIGPKKFPLIKSLEFSGLVKLHTCRWEVCKGKCDDDLVLSLELYIPVISSLLPNLEKLIIHACEDPLPADIQHSNPPNANDDDDDEENNTEDPPSYESRLQALLKNQIRRLPTIKSLEVFDEACNKVFFAELTMQWFKERTVRRAHKKLVADLAEHQAALVRQKIQHQILEEVLTAPHPESVQPSVISSNWGTKWNTPHFALGIWSDFDHLGKHNASMQLAWTPCQNQHGHYFEVRKGFRAPLDATILRTNRHFYRTGIDILYGRNNFTFNMVVTAWRASPPTLLPGDLLLRPNPGIPNRDHWAIKMNEAVQFIQSSVDSHQLPGYIYYDHFLRFLHFIGPKNATRLRTLEFRGFVKRHPCRDKFCAQKGEEFIHSIRFYTLFINKFCTGVEKIILHADEDTFYCYGGPVAVDDIAPPTHKEAMLPFLENELRTIQTLKVLEIVAINKVPDTSYAEPTIAWLKERHARQIREDREAEAKKKFADLV
;
A
#
# COMPACT_ATOMS: atom_id res chain seq x y z
N MET A 1 -64.03 9.65 20.33
CA MET A 1 -62.75 9.13 20.85
C MET A 1 -62.28 10.14 21.86
N ASP A 2 -62.34 9.77 23.13
CA ASP A 2 -62.10 10.65 24.26
C ASP A 2 -60.66 11.13 24.31
N LEU A 3 -60.47 12.44 24.49
CA LEU A 3 -59.17 13.08 24.69
C LEU A 3 -58.57 12.62 26.03
N PRO A 4 -57.29 12.24 26.11
CA PRO A 4 -56.68 11.88 27.40
C PRO A 4 -56.45 13.15 28.24
N SER A 5 -56.96 13.11 29.46
CA SER A 5 -56.75 14.12 30.51
C SER A 5 -55.27 14.27 30.88
N GLN A 6 -54.85 15.51 31.11
CA GLN A 6 -53.52 15.90 31.62
C GLN A 6 -53.13 15.08 32.86
N THR A 7 -52.17 14.17 32.70
CA THR A 7 -51.55 13.44 33.82
C THR A 7 -50.39 14.26 34.40
N THR A 8 -50.44 14.53 35.69
CA THR A 8 -49.34 15.10 36.48
C THR A 8 -48.08 14.21 36.41
N GLU A 9 -46.88 14.79 36.51
CA GLU A 9 -45.59 14.07 36.41
C GLU A 9 -45.50 12.80 37.29
N LYS A 10 -46.13 12.81 38.48
CA LYS A 10 -46.20 11.63 39.37
C LYS A 10 -46.97 10.45 38.75
N GLY A 11 -47.99 10.70 37.93
CA GLY A 11 -48.74 9.66 37.23
C GLY A 11 -47.97 9.03 36.07
N GLY A 12 -47.01 9.76 35.48
CA GLY A 12 -46.15 9.25 34.41
C GLY A 12 -45.18 8.17 34.88
N LEU A 13 -44.55 8.37 36.04
CA LEU A 13 -43.58 7.41 36.59
C LEU A 13 -44.22 6.07 36.98
N GLU A 14 -45.38 6.12 37.65
CA GLU A 14 -46.12 4.91 38.04
C GLU A 14 -46.65 4.16 36.82
N ARG A 15 -47.09 4.88 35.78
CA ARG A 15 -47.49 4.26 34.51
C ARG A 15 -46.33 3.56 33.80
N ILE A 16 -45.11 4.09 33.86
CA ILE A 16 -43.94 3.44 33.27
C ILE A 16 -43.55 2.18 34.05
N LYS A 17 -43.61 2.23 35.39
CA LYS A 17 -43.39 1.04 36.22
C LYS A 17 -44.39 -0.06 35.86
N ASP A 18 -45.68 0.27 35.74
CA ASP A 18 -46.72 -0.66 35.30
C ASP A 18 -46.45 -1.23 33.91
N LEU A 19 -46.06 -0.39 32.93
CA LEU A 19 -45.71 -0.87 31.59
C LEU A 19 -44.46 -1.77 31.58
N LYS A 20 -43.44 -1.47 32.42
CA LYS A 20 -42.24 -2.32 32.58
C LYS A 20 -42.62 -3.68 33.18
N ILE A 21 -43.49 -3.70 34.20
CA ILE A 21 -44.00 -4.92 34.84
C ILE A 21 -44.78 -5.77 33.82
N ARG A 22 -45.77 -5.18 33.13
CA ARG A 22 -46.56 -5.90 32.11
C ARG A 22 -45.71 -6.42 30.96
N GLY A 23 -44.66 -5.68 30.58
CA GLY A 23 -43.70 -6.13 29.58
C GLY A 23 -42.93 -7.36 30.02
N TYR A 24 -42.46 -7.37 31.27
CA TYR A 24 -41.78 -8.53 31.86
C TYR A 24 -42.72 -9.73 32.06
N GLU A 25 -43.94 -9.51 32.55
CA GLU A 25 -44.95 -10.56 32.69
C GLU A 25 -45.28 -11.22 31.35
N LYS A 26 -45.34 -10.43 30.27
CA LYS A 26 -45.66 -10.92 28.93
C LYS A 26 -44.46 -11.57 28.23
N TYR A 27 -43.25 -11.07 28.46
CA TYR A 27 -42.02 -11.57 27.84
C TYR A 27 -40.96 -11.91 28.91
N PRO A 28 -41.23 -12.88 29.79
CA PRO A 28 -40.38 -13.16 30.96
C PRO A 28 -39.03 -13.77 30.59
N PHE A 29 -38.88 -14.26 29.35
CA PHE A 29 -37.63 -14.79 28.81
C PHE A 29 -36.67 -13.70 28.30
N LEU A 30 -37.08 -12.43 28.31
CA LEU A 30 -36.23 -11.29 27.94
C LEU A 30 -35.78 -10.53 29.20
N ALA A 31 -34.57 -9.96 29.16
CA ALA A 31 -34.13 -9.05 30.21
C ALA A 31 -35.13 -7.88 30.35
N PRO A 32 -35.36 -7.33 31.56
CA PRO A 32 -36.44 -6.38 31.84
C PRO A 32 -36.53 -5.19 30.87
N TYR A 33 -35.40 -4.62 30.45
CA TYR A 33 -35.35 -3.56 29.45
C TYR A 33 -35.84 -4.04 28.07
N HIS A 34 -35.35 -5.19 27.60
CA HIS A 34 -35.77 -5.78 26.32
C HIS A 34 -37.25 -6.19 26.33
N ALA A 35 -37.74 -6.72 27.45
CA ALA A 35 -39.15 -7.06 27.65
C ALA A 35 -40.06 -5.82 27.54
N PHE A 36 -39.65 -4.71 28.17
CA PHE A 36 -40.34 -3.43 28.07
C PHE A 36 -40.34 -2.88 26.62
N ILE A 37 -39.21 -2.88 25.93
CA ILE A 37 -39.13 -2.43 24.53
C ILE A 37 -39.99 -3.31 23.62
N TRP A 38 -39.96 -4.64 23.79
CA TRP A 38 -40.82 -5.57 23.04
C TRP A 38 -42.30 -5.29 23.29
N TYR A 39 -42.68 -5.05 24.54
CA TYR A 39 -44.06 -4.72 24.92
C TYR A 39 -44.52 -3.39 24.29
N MET A 40 -43.71 -2.35 24.35
CA MET A 40 -44.02 -1.07 23.71
C MET A 40 -44.14 -1.21 22.18
N LYS A 41 -43.30 -2.05 21.57
CA LYS A 41 -43.28 -2.31 20.12
C LYS A 41 -44.54 -3.03 19.62
N TYR A 42 -44.93 -4.12 20.28
CA TYR A 42 -45.96 -5.02 19.78
C TYR A 42 -47.35 -4.75 20.39
N ASP A 43 -47.42 -4.23 21.61
CA ASP A 43 -48.67 -4.18 22.38
C ASP A 43 -49.20 -2.77 22.64
N LYS A 44 -48.33 -1.75 22.61
CA LYS A 44 -48.69 -0.37 23.00
C LYS A 44 -48.13 0.69 22.04
N ARG A 45 -48.47 0.56 20.75
CA ARG A 45 -48.18 1.59 19.75
C ARG A 45 -48.92 2.90 20.07
N ASN A 46 -48.27 4.03 19.81
CA ASN A 46 -48.77 5.40 20.04
C ASN A 46 -48.99 5.79 21.51
N VAL A 47 -48.36 5.09 22.46
CA VAL A 47 -48.41 5.47 23.89
C VAL A 47 -47.14 6.22 24.26
N PHE A 48 -47.30 7.39 24.89
CA PHE A 48 -46.18 8.15 25.45
C PHE A 48 -45.63 7.50 26.72
N PHE A 49 -44.32 7.49 26.86
CA PHE A 49 -43.56 7.03 28.03
C PHE A 49 -42.37 7.96 28.28
N LEU A 50 -41.71 7.88 29.43
CA LEU A 50 -40.45 8.58 29.68
C LEU A 50 -39.29 7.58 29.55
N ASN A 51 -38.19 8.01 28.94
CA ASN A 51 -36.94 7.24 28.97
C ASN A 51 -36.23 7.40 30.33
N ASP A 52 -35.06 6.78 30.47
CA ASP A 52 -34.30 6.81 31.73
C ASP A 52 -33.77 8.22 32.07
N ASP A 53 -33.69 9.12 31.08
CA ASP A 53 -33.32 10.54 31.24
C ASP A 53 -34.54 11.44 31.54
N GLY A 54 -35.74 10.86 31.67
CA GLY A 54 -36.99 11.60 31.86
C GLY A 54 -37.52 12.28 30.60
N GLU A 55 -36.94 12.03 29.43
CA GLU A 55 -37.42 12.59 28.17
C GLU A 55 -38.68 11.85 27.70
N ARG A 56 -39.65 12.63 27.22
CA ARG A 56 -40.91 12.11 26.70
C ARG A 56 -40.70 11.38 25.37
N CYS A 57 -41.24 10.19 25.24
CA CYS A 57 -40.95 9.23 24.19
C CYS A 57 -42.24 8.57 23.67
N VAL A 58 -42.32 8.20 22.39
CA VAL A 58 -43.46 7.45 21.84
C VAL A 58 -43.01 6.44 20.78
N TRP A 59 -43.56 5.23 20.82
CA TRP A 59 -43.34 4.22 19.78
C TRP A 59 -44.44 4.30 18.71
N ARG A 60 -44.09 4.65 17.47
CA ARG A 60 -45.04 4.73 16.35
C ARG A 60 -45.01 3.47 15.48
N SER A 61 -45.98 3.32 14.60
CA SER A 61 -45.97 2.26 13.59
C SER A 61 -44.71 2.36 12.72
N GLY A 62 -44.08 1.21 12.47
CA GLY A 62 -42.92 1.12 11.60
C GLY A 62 -43.20 1.62 10.19
N HIS A 63 -42.15 2.06 9.52
CA HIS A 63 -42.17 2.40 8.09
C HIS A 63 -41.48 1.29 7.31
N ILE A 64 -42.20 0.77 6.33
CA ILE A 64 -41.64 -0.11 5.33
C ILE A 64 -40.90 0.77 4.31
N TYR A 65 -39.57 0.91 4.47
CA TYR A 65 -38.73 1.67 3.53
C TYR A 65 -38.79 1.05 2.14
N LEU A 66 -38.81 -0.28 2.10
CA LEU A 66 -39.03 -1.09 0.91
C LEU A 66 -40.53 -1.28 0.67
N LYS A 67 -41.28 -0.20 0.41
CA LYS A 67 -42.69 -0.36 0.01
C LYS A 67 -42.71 -1.07 -1.35
N TYR A 68 -42.79 -2.40 -1.34
CA TYR A 68 -42.97 -3.26 -2.52
C TYR A 68 -44.31 -2.88 -3.16
N LYS A 69 -44.33 -1.81 -3.96
CA LYS A 69 -45.45 -1.53 -4.85
C LYS A 69 -45.41 -2.61 -5.93
N ASN A 70 -46.12 -3.69 -5.63
CA ASN A 70 -46.26 -4.96 -6.34
C ASN A 70 -45.02 -5.85 -6.17
N ASP A 71 -45.20 -7.08 -5.67
CA ASP A 71 -44.17 -8.14 -5.64
C ASP A 71 -43.48 -8.36 -6.99
N ARG A 72 -44.14 -7.90 -8.06
CA ARG A 72 -43.72 -8.00 -9.44
C ARG A 72 -42.75 -6.90 -9.88
N GLY A 73 -42.69 -5.77 -9.17
CA GLY A 73 -42.03 -4.57 -9.68
C GLY A 73 -42.73 -4.01 -10.94
N PRO A 74 -42.16 -2.99 -11.59
CA PRO A 74 -42.73 -2.34 -12.77
C PRO A 74 -42.25 -3.06 -14.03
N GLY A 75 -42.95 -2.83 -15.15
CA GLY A 75 -42.43 -3.19 -16.47
C GLY A 75 -42.45 -4.67 -16.81
N TRP A 76 -43.17 -5.48 -16.03
CA TRP A 76 -43.55 -6.83 -16.41
C TRP A 76 -44.95 -6.82 -17.01
N ARG A 77 -45.13 -7.49 -18.14
CA ARG A 77 -46.44 -7.74 -18.74
C ARG A 77 -46.71 -9.25 -18.77
N PRO A 78 -47.96 -9.66 -18.52
CA PRO A 78 -48.35 -11.04 -18.80
C PRO A 78 -48.29 -11.31 -20.31
N GLU A 79 -47.74 -12.45 -20.69
CA GLU A 79 -47.69 -12.95 -22.07
C GLU A 79 -48.12 -14.41 -22.07
N TRP A 80 -49.00 -14.80 -22.98
CA TRP A 80 -49.41 -16.20 -23.11
C TRP A 80 -48.39 -16.95 -23.98
N GLY A 81 -47.85 -18.04 -23.45
CA GLY A 81 -47.03 -18.98 -24.22
C GLY A 81 -47.80 -20.25 -24.59
N VAL A 82 -47.08 -21.23 -25.13
CA VAL A 82 -47.64 -22.52 -25.53
C VAL A 82 -48.29 -23.24 -24.34
N GLY A 83 -49.46 -23.85 -24.57
CA GLY A 83 -50.20 -24.62 -23.55
C GLY A 83 -50.94 -23.78 -22.51
N TYR A 84 -51.40 -22.57 -22.88
CA TYR A 84 -52.12 -21.64 -22.00
C TYR A 84 -51.36 -21.30 -20.71
N ARG A 85 -50.02 -21.33 -20.76
CA ARG A 85 -49.18 -20.88 -19.66
C ARG A 85 -49.01 -19.37 -19.75
N LEU A 86 -49.20 -18.70 -18.63
CA LEU A 86 -49.00 -17.26 -18.51
C LEU A 86 -47.58 -16.99 -18.04
N PHE A 87 -46.81 -16.21 -18.79
CA PHE A 87 -45.44 -15.81 -18.47
C PHE A 87 -45.39 -14.31 -18.18
N TYR A 88 -44.39 -13.86 -17.44
CA TYR A 88 -44.11 -12.45 -17.21
C TYR A 88 -42.90 -12.01 -18.02
N LEU A 89 -43.13 -11.24 -19.08
CA LEU A 89 -42.07 -10.67 -19.91
C LEU A 89 -41.72 -9.26 -19.47
N ARG A 90 -40.44 -8.95 -19.47
CA ARG A 90 -39.96 -7.60 -19.18
C ARG A 90 -40.13 -6.74 -20.44
N ARG A 91 -41.07 -5.79 -20.40
CA ARG A 91 -41.42 -4.92 -21.53
C ARG A 91 -40.35 -3.86 -21.83
N TYR A 92 -39.65 -3.39 -20.80
CA TYR A 92 -38.63 -2.36 -20.93
C TYR A 92 -37.54 -2.51 -19.87
N LYS A 93 -36.35 -1.99 -20.18
CA LYS A 93 -35.30 -1.80 -19.19
C LYS A 93 -35.85 -0.92 -18.07
N ILE A 94 -35.74 -1.36 -16.82
CA ILE A 94 -36.22 -0.56 -15.68
C ILE A 94 -35.44 0.75 -15.70
N PRO A 95 -36.11 1.92 -15.83
CA PRO A 95 -35.41 3.19 -15.89
C PRO A 95 -34.73 3.46 -14.54
N MET A 96 -33.61 4.18 -14.56
CA MET A 96 -32.87 4.46 -13.32
C MET A 96 -33.74 5.18 -12.29
N SER A 97 -34.63 6.06 -12.74
CA SER A 97 -35.62 6.76 -11.90
C SER A 97 -36.59 5.84 -11.14
N TYR A 98 -36.74 4.59 -11.55
CA TYR A 98 -37.52 3.61 -10.80
C TYR A 98 -36.72 3.01 -9.64
N ILE A 99 -35.42 2.81 -9.85
CA ILE A 99 -34.51 2.22 -8.87
C ILE A 99 -34.10 3.29 -7.86
N ASP A 100 -33.88 4.52 -8.32
CA ASP A 100 -33.56 5.71 -7.53
C ASP A 100 -34.82 6.48 -7.10
N ARG A 101 -35.96 5.78 -6.92
CA ARG A 101 -37.23 6.45 -6.60
C ARG A 101 -37.06 7.33 -5.35
N PRO A 102 -37.18 8.67 -5.47
CA PRO A 102 -37.07 9.54 -4.31
C PRO A 102 -38.17 9.17 -3.31
N LYS A 103 -37.80 9.09 -2.03
CA LYS A 103 -38.73 8.69 -0.96
C LYS A 103 -39.93 9.63 -1.01
N GLY A 104 -41.15 9.12 -0.78
CA GLY A 104 -42.34 9.99 -0.68
C GLY A 104 -42.08 11.14 0.30
N LYS A 105 -42.61 12.35 0.05
CA LYS A 105 -42.25 13.56 0.82
C LYS A 105 -42.28 13.35 2.35
N GLU A 106 -43.30 12.65 2.86
CA GLU A 106 -43.41 12.30 4.28
C GLU A 106 -42.27 11.39 4.77
N LEU A 107 -41.95 10.34 4.02
CA LEU A 107 -40.87 9.40 4.33
C LEU A 107 -39.48 10.04 4.18
N SER A 108 -39.33 10.94 3.20
CA SER A 108 -38.13 11.79 3.06
C SER A 108 -37.95 12.67 4.29
N LEU A 109 -39.00 13.26 4.86
CA LEU A 109 -38.86 14.09 6.07
C LEU A 109 -38.58 13.28 7.34
N LEU A 110 -39.01 12.01 7.38
CA LEU A 110 -38.86 11.12 8.54
C LEU A 110 -37.53 10.36 8.56
N VAL A 111 -37.09 9.89 7.39
CA VAL A 111 -35.94 9.00 7.23
C VAL A 111 -34.78 9.72 6.52
N ALA A 112 -34.92 11.01 6.19
CA ALA A 112 -33.74 11.79 5.80
C ALA A 112 -32.86 11.95 7.02
N HIS A 113 -31.72 11.27 6.98
CA HIS A 113 -30.64 11.60 7.90
C HIS A 113 -30.35 13.11 7.75
N PRO A 114 -30.10 13.88 8.83
CA PRO A 114 -29.86 15.32 8.75
C PRO A 114 -28.77 15.70 7.71
N SER A 115 -27.84 14.78 7.49
CA SER A 115 -26.83 14.96 6.45
C SER A 115 -27.32 14.73 5.02
N GLU A 116 -28.44 14.05 4.70
CA GLU A 116 -28.91 13.86 3.30
C GLU A 116 -29.03 15.17 2.49
N LYS A 117 -29.40 16.28 3.15
CA LYS A 117 -29.39 17.64 2.54
C LYS A 117 -28.00 18.10 2.09
N GLY A 118 -26.95 17.44 2.57
CA GLY A 118 -25.55 17.67 2.27
C GLY A 118 -24.80 16.37 1.95
N TRP A 119 -25.41 15.39 1.26
CA TRP A 119 -24.66 14.27 0.63
C TRP A 119 -24.38 14.55 -0.84
N ASN A 120 -25.27 15.30 -1.53
CA ASN A 120 -25.00 15.81 -2.87
C ASN A 120 -24.10 17.05 -2.82
N LEU A 121 -22.97 16.91 -2.15
CA LEU A 121 -21.99 17.98 -2.02
C LEU A 121 -21.16 18.05 -3.30
N PRO A 122 -20.75 19.24 -3.75
CA PRO A 122 -19.77 19.32 -4.82
C PRO A 122 -18.46 18.66 -4.36
N ARG A 123 -17.67 18.12 -5.30
CA ARG A 123 -16.37 17.50 -5.02
C ARG A 123 -15.41 18.44 -4.26
N THR A 124 -15.61 19.74 -4.37
CA THR A 124 -14.83 20.77 -3.66
C THR A 124 -15.16 20.82 -2.17
N HIS A 125 -16.35 20.40 -1.74
CA HIS A 125 -16.77 20.48 -0.35
C HIS A 125 -15.95 19.54 0.56
N LYS A 126 -15.54 20.03 1.74
CA LYS A 126 -14.68 19.28 2.68
C LYS A 126 -15.29 17.98 3.20
N ARG A 127 -16.62 17.91 3.26
CA ARG A 127 -17.38 16.71 3.69
C ARG A 127 -17.87 15.83 2.54
N HIS A 128 -17.41 16.07 1.30
CA HIS A 128 -17.73 15.18 0.20
C HIS A 128 -17.20 13.77 0.52
N PHE A 129 -18.01 12.73 0.33
CA PHE A 129 -17.68 11.36 0.76
C PHE A 129 -16.29 10.91 0.30
N MET A 130 -15.88 11.23 -0.93
CA MET A 130 -14.56 10.84 -1.44
C MET A 130 -13.38 11.47 -0.71
N LYS A 131 -13.59 12.55 0.06
CA LYS A 131 -12.59 13.18 0.93
C LYS A 131 -12.49 12.53 2.31
N PHE A 132 -13.41 11.62 2.66
CA PHE A 132 -13.26 10.84 3.88
C PHE A 132 -12.05 9.90 3.77
N PRO A 133 -11.36 9.65 4.90
CA PRO A 133 -10.35 8.60 5.01
C PRO A 133 -10.89 7.26 4.50
N SER A 134 -10.01 6.43 3.96
CA SER A 134 -10.39 5.14 3.37
C SER A 134 -11.10 4.23 4.37
N GLU A 135 -10.69 4.30 5.63
CA GLU A 135 -11.24 3.56 6.77
C GLU A 135 -12.72 3.88 6.97
N ILE A 136 -13.08 5.16 6.99
CA ILE A 136 -14.47 5.61 7.17
C ILE A 136 -15.34 5.21 5.97
N LYS A 137 -14.82 5.36 4.75
CA LYS A 137 -15.53 4.94 3.53
C LYS A 137 -15.80 3.45 3.54
N ASN A 138 -14.81 2.66 3.95
CA ASN A 138 -14.92 1.21 4.05
C ASN A 138 -15.96 0.80 5.09
N LEU A 139 -15.98 1.43 6.26
CA LEU A 139 -17.01 1.17 7.29
C LEU A 139 -18.43 1.44 6.78
N ILE A 140 -18.63 2.55 6.04
CA ILE A 140 -19.95 2.88 5.48
C ILE A 140 -20.37 1.85 4.42
N LEU A 141 -19.45 1.47 3.52
CA LEU A 141 -19.73 0.48 2.48
C LEU A 141 -19.94 -0.92 3.07
N GLU A 142 -19.16 -1.30 4.08
CA GLU A 142 -19.33 -2.55 4.80
C GLU A 142 -20.71 -2.63 5.44
N TRP A 143 -21.12 -1.57 6.15
CA TRP A 143 -22.45 -1.49 6.74
C TRP A 143 -23.59 -1.59 5.71
N ALA A 144 -23.38 -1.09 4.49
CA ALA A 144 -24.38 -1.13 3.43
C ALA A 144 -24.40 -2.45 2.64
N LEU A 145 -23.28 -3.18 2.57
CA LEU A 145 -23.09 -4.28 1.61
C LEU A 145 -22.85 -5.64 2.28
N VAL A 146 -22.59 -5.67 3.58
CA VAL A 146 -22.28 -6.88 4.34
C VAL A 146 -23.26 -6.95 5.52
N PRO A 147 -24.21 -7.89 5.53
CA PRO A 147 -25.20 -8.03 6.59
C PRO A 147 -24.60 -8.70 7.85
N GLY A 148 -23.36 -8.38 8.22
CA GLY A 148 -22.66 -9.01 9.34
C GLY A 148 -22.15 -10.42 9.02
N SER A 149 -22.20 -11.33 10.00
CA SER A 149 -21.73 -12.73 9.89
C SER A 149 -22.73 -13.66 9.19
N ASP A 150 -23.76 -13.10 8.57
CA ASP A 150 -24.88 -13.85 8.03
C ASP A 150 -24.59 -14.38 6.62
N ILE A 151 -25.36 -15.40 6.24
CA ILE A 151 -25.21 -16.07 4.95
C ILE A 151 -26.16 -15.42 3.95
N VAL A 152 -25.62 -15.03 2.80
CA VAL A 152 -26.40 -14.50 1.68
C VAL A 152 -26.75 -15.65 0.76
N ARG A 153 -28.03 -15.96 0.58
CA ARG A 153 -28.50 -16.95 -0.42
C ARG A 153 -29.07 -16.23 -1.64
N PRO A 154 -28.32 -16.13 -2.75
CA PRO A 154 -28.83 -15.52 -3.97
C PRO A 154 -29.98 -16.36 -4.55
N LEU A 155 -31.10 -15.71 -4.88
CA LEU A 155 -32.22 -16.34 -5.58
C LEU A 155 -32.23 -15.86 -7.02
N MET A 156 -31.76 -16.73 -7.91
CA MET A 156 -31.71 -16.46 -9.35
C MET A 156 -33.07 -16.73 -9.99
N VAL A 157 -33.43 -15.87 -10.95
CA VAL A 157 -34.65 -16.09 -11.74
C VAL A 157 -34.34 -17.17 -12.76
N THR A 158 -34.83 -18.37 -12.49
CA THR A 158 -34.73 -19.53 -13.37
C THR A 158 -35.92 -19.61 -14.33
N SER A 159 -37.04 -18.98 -14.01
CA SER A 159 -38.22 -18.94 -14.89
C SER A 159 -39.03 -17.65 -14.80
N ASN A 160 -39.66 -17.33 -15.93
CA ASN A 160 -40.68 -16.29 -16.02
C ASN A 160 -42.12 -16.81 -16.13
N TRP A 161 -42.35 -18.10 -15.87
CA TRP A 161 -43.68 -18.67 -15.80
C TRP A 161 -44.40 -18.18 -14.54
N LYS A 162 -45.65 -17.70 -14.66
CA LYS A 162 -46.38 -16.98 -13.58
C LYS A 162 -46.41 -17.71 -12.24
N THR A 163 -46.49 -19.04 -12.23
CA THR A 163 -46.60 -19.83 -11.00
C THR A 163 -45.25 -19.98 -10.28
N GLU A 164 -44.15 -19.93 -11.03
CA GLU A 164 -42.78 -20.15 -10.53
C GLU A 164 -41.91 -18.88 -10.60
N TRP A 165 -42.47 -17.80 -11.14
CA TRP A 165 -41.76 -16.53 -11.28
C TRP A 165 -41.52 -15.93 -9.91
N SER A 166 -40.26 -15.60 -9.66
CA SER A 166 -39.82 -14.80 -8.54
C SER A 166 -39.03 -13.59 -9.06
N ALA A 167 -39.08 -12.47 -8.34
CA ALA A 167 -38.15 -11.38 -8.61
C ALA A 167 -36.74 -11.80 -8.15
N GLN A 168 -35.69 -11.24 -8.78
CA GLN A 168 -34.32 -11.37 -8.28
C GLN A 168 -34.27 -10.87 -6.83
N ARG A 169 -33.90 -11.78 -5.92
CA ARG A 169 -33.89 -11.56 -4.46
C ARG A 169 -32.67 -12.25 -3.86
N HIS A 170 -32.38 -11.96 -2.60
CA HIS A 170 -31.32 -12.63 -1.85
C HIS A 170 -31.80 -12.87 -0.42
N ASN A 171 -31.85 -14.11 0.05
CA ASN A 171 -32.21 -14.34 1.45
C ASN A 171 -30.99 -14.11 2.33
N ILE A 172 -31.22 -13.64 3.56
CA ILE A 172 -30.18 -13.56 4.57
C ILE A 172 -30.56 -14.50 5.69
N ILE A 173 -29.62 -15.36 6.05
CA ILE A 173 -29.82 -16.36 7.09
C ILE A 173 -28.96 -15.95 8.27
N PHE A 174 -29.66 -15.56 9.34
CA PHE A 174 -29.03 -15.16 10.59
C PHE A 174 -28.45 -16.38 11.30
N SER A 175 -27.15 -16.36 11.57
CA SER A 175 -26.42 -17.49 12.16
C SER A 175 -27.00 -17.96 13.50
N ASN A 176 -27.67 -17.08 14.23
CA ASN A 176 -28.24 -17.37 15.56
C ASN A 176 -29.69 -17.88 15.53
N LYS A 177 -30.32 -18.02 14.35
CA LYS A 177 -31.73 -18.44 14.20
C LYS A 177 -31.92 -19.67 13.31
N LEU A 178 -30.91 -20.54 13.22
CA LEU A 178 -30.96 -21.78 12.43
C LEU A 178 -31.84 -22.88 13.08
N ARG A 179 -33.09 -22.57 13.42
CA ARG A 179 -34.14 -23.58 13.41
C ARG A 179 -34.73 -23.56 12.01
N TRP A 180 -34.80 -24.71 11.33
CA TRP A 180 -35.45 -24.96 10.04
C TRP A 180 -36.96 -24.62 10.00
N VAL A 181 -37.46 -23.80 10.92
CA VAL A 181 -38.85 -23.37 11.01
C VAL A 181 -39.10 -22.38 9.87
N SER A 182 -39.55 -22.95 8.74
CA SER A 182 -40.07 -22.26 7.56
C SER A 182 -39.07 -21.34 6.85
N LEU A 183 -38.52 -21.83 5.73
CA LEU A 183 -37.86 -21.05 4.67
C LEU A 183 -38.72 -19.89 4.09
N ASN A 184 -39.96 -19.73 4.56
CA ASN A 184 -40.88 -18.68 4.13
C ASN A 184 -40.75 -17.36 4.93
N GLN A 185 -39.93 -17.33 6.00
CA GLN A 185 -39.66 -16.12 6.80
C GLN A 185 -38.18 -15.73 6.72
N CYS A 186 -37.68 -15.50 5.49
CA CYS A 186 -36.39 -14.86 5.29
C CYS A 186 -36.60 -13.37 5.08
N ASP A 187 -36.23 -12.55 6.07
CA ASP A 187 -36.30 -11.11 5.95
C ASP A 187 -35.14 -10.61 5.07
N HIS A 188 -35.45 -10.17 3.85
CA HIS A 188 -34.59 -9.26 3.06
C HIS A 188 -34.37 -7.89 3.75
N ILE A 189 -34.90 -7.78 4.97
CA ILE A 189 -35.22 -6.56 5.67
C ILE A 189 -34.42 -6.55 6.97
N CYS A 190 -33.55 -5.56 7.10
CA CYS A 190 -32.94 -5.22 8.37
C CYS A 190 -33.87 -4.24 9.11
N HIS A 191 -34.25 -4.60 10.33
CA HIS A 191 -35.02 -3.74 11.21
C HIS A 191 -34.07 -2.77 11.93
N SER A 192 -34.16 -1.49 11.61
CA SER A 192 -33.43 -0.42 12.31
C SER A 192 -34.41 0.44 13.10
N ILE A 193 -34.04 0.89 14.29
CA ILE A 193 -34.84 1.88 15.03
C ILE A 193 -34.30 3.26 14.67
N THR A 194 -35.19 4.15 14.24
CA THR A 194 -34.91 5.58 14.05
C THR A 194 -35.59 6.37 15.15
N PHE A 195 -34.93 7.45 15.57
CA PHE A 195 -35.45 8.41 16.52
C PHE A 195 -35.56 9.78 15.86
N SER A 196 -36.66 10.49 16.10
CA SER A 196 -36.82 11.87 15.67
C SER A 196 -37.38 12.72 16.81
N ARG A 197 -36.80 13.90 17.05
CA ARG A 197 -37.37 14.87 17.97
C ARG A 197 -38.55 15.56 17.32
N ARG A 198 -39.65 15.64 18.06
CA ARG A 198 -40.93 16.23 17.65
C ARG A 198 -41.42 17.13 18.77
N HIS A 199 -42.40 17.96 18.44
CA HIS A 199 -43.04 18.86 19.38
C HIS A 199 -44.55 18.76 19.19
N ASP A 200 -45.28 18.75 20.28
CA ASP A 200 -46.73 18.94 20.31
C ASP A 200 -47.12 19.87 21.47
N GLU A 201 -48.41 19.96 21.78
CA GLU A 201 -48.95 20.87 22.80
C GLU A 201 -48.37 20.61 24.20
N ASP A 202 -47.91 19.39 24.48
CA ASP A 202 -47.32 18.96 25.77
C ASP A 202 -45.78 19.05 25.76
N GLY A 203 -45.16 19.68 24.74
CA GLY A 203 -43.72 19.91 24.66
C GLY A 203 -42.96 19.00 23.69
N GLU A 204 -41.63 18.95 23.84
CA GLU A 204 -40.76 18.09 23.01
C GLU A 204 -40.87 16.61 23.39
N PHE A 205 -40.78 15.74 22.39
CA PHE A 205 -40.71 14.30 22.59
C PHE A 205 -39.86 13.59 21.53
N ILE A 206 -39.38 12.39 21.88
CA ILE A 206 -38.63 11.49 21.01
C ILE A 206 -39.58 10.45 20.42
N GLU A 207 -39.69 10.45 19.10
CA GLU A 207 -40.48 9.50 18.35
C GLU A 207 -39.60 8.34 17.88
N TYR A 208 -39.85 7.14 18.40
CA TYR A 208 -39.24 5.89 17.94
C TYR A 208 -40.07 5.30 16.80
N ARG A 209 -39.39 5.02 15.68
CA ARG A 209 -39.97 4.30 14.53
C ARG A 209 -39.05 3.20 14.09
N GLU A 210 -39.62 2.01 13.92
CA GLU A 210 -38.94 0.95 13.20
C GLU A 210 -38.90 1.28 11.70
N VAL A 211 -37.73 1.14 11.10
CA VAL A 211 -37.48 1.33 9.68
C VAL A 211 -36.89 0.05 9.14
N GLU A 212 -37.68 -0.60 8.31
CA GLU A 212 -37.35 -1.81 7.57
C GLU A 212 -36.50 -1.47 6.35
N ARG A 213 -35.19 -1.70 6.38
CA ARG A 213 -34.25 -1.38 5.29
C ARG A 213 -33.86 -2.64 4.51
N ALA A 214 -33.36 -2.49 3.28
CA ALA A 214 -32.68 -3.61 2.63
C ALA A 214 -31.46 -3.99 3.47
N ALA A 215 -31.29 -5.28 3.75
CA ALA A 215 -30.14 -5.75 4.51
C ALA A 215 -28.84 -5.74 3.69
N ILE A 216 -28.95 -5.74 2.35
CA ILE A 216 -27.87 -5.33 1.43
C ILE A 216 -28.41 -4.23 0.52
N ASP A 217 -27.84 -3.03 0.61
CA ASP A 217 -28.14 -1.90 -0.26
C ASP A 217 -27.01 -1.66 -1.27
N ALA A 218 -27.04 -2.45 -2.35
CA ALA A 218 -26.10 -2.32 -3.46
C ALA A 218 -26.41 -1.13 -4.39
N THR A 219 -27.44 -0.31 -4.12
CA THR A 219 -27.74 0.87 -4.97
C THR A 219 -26.60 1.89 -4.90
N CYS A 220 -25.93 1.99 -3.74
CA CYS A 220 -24.77 2.87 -3.55
C CYS A 220 -23.62 2.58 -4.54
N LEU A 221 -23.48 1.35 -5.03
CA LEU A 221 -22.44 0.97 -6.00
C LEU A 221 -22.60 1.68 -7.35
N ARG A 222 -23.78 2.23 -7.63
CA ARG A 222 -24.07 2.96 -8.87
C ARG A 222 -23.71 4.43 -8.81
N ALA A 223 -23.47 4.96 -7.61
CA ALA A 223 -23.23 6.39 -7.40
C ALA A 223 -21.97 6.88 -8.12
N CYS A 224 -20.88 6.10 -8.08
CA CYS A 224 -19.68 6.38 -8.87
C CYS A 224 -18.80 5.13 -9.04
N ARG A 225 -17.86 5.20 -10.00
CA ARG A 225 -16.90 4.12 -10.28
C ARG A 225 -16.06 3.70 -9.05
N ALA A 226 -15.66 4.66 -8.21
CA ALA A 226 -14.89 4.33 -7.01
C ALA A 226 -15.69 3.50 -5.99
N PHE A 227 -16.98 3.81 -5.83
CA PHE A 227 -17.89 3.03 -4.99
C PHE A 227 -18.10 1.65 -5.57
N PHE A 228 -18.30 1.59 -6.89
CA PHE A 228 -18.39 0.32 -7.59
C PHE A 228 -17.14 -0.54 -7.33
N ASP A 229 -15.94 -0.01 -7.55
CA ASP A 229 -14.70 -0.78 -7.45
C ASP A 229 -14.40 -1.26 -6.02
N VAL A 230 -14.65 -0.43 -4.99
CA VAL A 230 -14.44 -0.81 -3.58
C VAL A 230 -15.57 -1.68 -3.06
N GLY A 231 -16.80 -1.25 -3.27
CA GLY A 231 -17.98 -1.93 -2.75
C GLY A 231 -18.25 -3.27 -3.43
N MET A 232 -17.91 -3.44 -4.71
CA MET A 232 -17.94 -4.76 -5.36
C MET A 232 -17.01 -5.76 -4.68
N LYS A 233 -15.80 -5.32 -4.27
CA LYS A 233 -14.91 -6.20 -3.52
C LYS A 233 -15.56 -6.62 -2.21
N MET A 234 -16.07 -5.66 -1.44
CA MET A 234 -16.75 -5.96 -0.16
C MET A 234 -17.95 -6.89 -0.33
N LEU A 235 -18.82 -6.61 -1.30
CA LEU A 235 -20.03 -7.39 -1.56
C LEU A 235 -19.70 -8.87 -1.86
N TYR A 236 -18.64 -9.15 -2.60
CA TYR A 236 -18.31 -10.54 -2.96
C TYR A 236 -17.27 -11.20 -2.04
N SER A 237 -16.36 -10.43 -1.45
CA SER A 237 -15.27 -10.99 -0.64
C SER A 237 -15.58 -11.12 0.84
N ASN A 238 -16.54 -10.37 1.35
CA ASN A 238 -16.86 -10.35 2.78
C ASN A 238 -18.18 -11.06 3.10
N ASN A 239 -18.95 -11.44 2.08
CA ASN A 239 -20.16 -12.24 2.24
C ASN A 239 -19.88 -13.73 2.05
N THR A 240 -20.62 -14.56 2.78
CA THR A 240 -20.70 -16.01 2.50
C THR A 240 -21.92 -16.26 1.63
N PHE A 241 -21.71 -16.88 0.46
CA PHE A 241 -22.82 -17.20 -0.44
C PHE A 241 -23.27 -18.65 -0.25
N GLY A 242 -24.53 -18.83 0.15
CA GLY A 242 -25.12 -20.14 0.43
C GLY A 242 -26.02 -20.65 -0.69
N PHE A 243 -25.90 -21.94 -1.00
CA PHE A 243 -26.68 -22.62 -2.03
C PHE A 243 -27.22 -23.95 -1.51
N ALA A 244 -28.53 -24.14 -1.63
CA ALA A 244 -29.15 -25.44 -1.38
C ALA A 244 -29.08 -26.31 -2.64
N MET A 245 -28.97 -27.62 -2.46
CA MET A 245 -29.19 -28.55 -3.57
C MET A 245 -30.64 -28.44 -4.01
N CYS A 246 -30.86 -28.15 -5.29
CA CYS A 246 -32.20 -28.14 -5.87
C CYS A 246 -32.48 -29.48 -6.52
N ASN A 247 -33.73 -29.95 -6.44
CA ASN A 247 -34.19 -31.10 -7.21
C ASN A 247 -34.19 -30.79 -8.71
N GLY A 248 -33.39 -31.50 -9.49
CA GLY A 248 -33.38 -31.42 -10.95
C GLY A 248 -34.61 -32.01 -11.65
N SER A 249 -35.68 -32.42 -10.95
CA SER A 249 -36.84 -32.99 -11.62
C SER A 249 -37.45 -32.03 -12.64
N TYR A 250 -37.97 -32.59 -13.74
CA TYR A 250 -38.61 -31.83 -14.80
C TYR A 250 -39.66 -30.85 -14.25
N HIS A 251 -40.46 -31.26 -13.26
CA HIS A 251 -41.52 -30.44 -12.66
C HIS A 251 -41.01 -29.27 -11.81
N GLN A 252 -39.83 -29.38 -11.20
CA GLN A 252 -39.18 -28.29 -10.46
C GLN A 252 -38.23 -27.44 -11.31
N SER A 253 -38.10 -27.77 -12.59
CA SER A 253 -37.34 -27.02 -13.60
C SER A 253 -38.31 -26.32 -14.57
N PRO A 254 -38.85 -25.16 -14.17
CA PRO A 254 -39.94 -24.53 -14.89
C PRO A 254 -39.52 -23.95 -16.23
N PRO A 255 -40.40 -24.02 -17.25
CA PRO A 255 -40.12 -23.44 -18.56
C PRO A 255 -39.99 -21.92 -18.49
N THR A 256 -39.24 -21.33 -19.41
CA THR A 256 -39.10 -19.88 -19.54
C THR A 256 -39.48 -19.46 -20.95
N LEU A 257 -40.31 -18.43 -21.10
CA LEU A 257 -40.60 -17.83 -22.39
C LEU A 257 -39.51 -16.79 -22.72
N LEU A 258 -38.67 -17.08 -23.71
CA LEU A 258 -37.61 -16.20 -24.20
C LEU A 258 -37.76 -16.05 -25.72
N HIS A 259 -37.73 -14.83 -26.24
CA HIS A 259 -37.86 -14.56 -27.69
C HIS A 259 -39.07 -15.24 -28.36
N ASN A 260 -40.21 -15.33 -27.64
CA ASN A 260 -41.44 -16.03 -28.04
C ASN A 260 -41.33 -17.57 -28.12
N GLU A 261 -40.22 -18.15 -27.68
CA GLU A 261 -40.03 -19.60 -27.58
C GLU A 261 -40.04 -20.06 -26.12
N VAL A 262 -40.63 -21.21 -25.87
CA VAL A 262 -40.65 -21.81 -24.53
C VAL A 262 -39.39 -22.65 -24.36
N LEU A 263 -38.41 -22.09 -23.68
CA LEU A 263 -37.16 -22.73 -23.33
C LEU A 263 -37.36 -23.63 -22.10
N ARG A 264 -36.96 -24.90 -22.21
CA ARG A 264 -36.91 -25.85 -21.09
C ARG A 264 -35.80 -26.88 -21.30
N PRO A 265 -34.52 -26.50 -21.14
CA PRO A 265 -33.41 -27.42 -21.34
C PRO A 265 -33.43 -28.54 -20.30
N ASP A 266 -32.69 -29.61 -20.54
CA ASP A 266 -32.64 -30.75 -19.62
C ASP A 266 -31.94 -30.38 -18.30
N PRO A 267 -32.64 -30.39 -17.16
CA PRO A 267 -32.04 -30.06 -15.85
C PRO A 267 -31.09 -31.13 -15.30
N SER A 268 -31.03 -32.31 -15.91
CA SER A 268 -30.28 -33.46 -15.39
C SER A 268 -28.78 -33.16 -15.30
N LYS A 269 -28.22 -33.25 -14.09
CA LYS A 269 -26.77 -33.12 -13.87
C LYS A 269 -26.03 -34.34 -14.44
N PRO A 270 -24.89 -34.13 -15.12
CA PRO A 270 -24.10 -35.25 -15.64
C PRO A 270 -23.46 -36.02 -14.48
N ASN A 271 -23.57 -37.36 -14.50
CA ASN A 271 -23.16 -38.27 -13.41
C ASN A 271 -22.85 -39.66 -14.02
N PRO A 272 -21.82 -40.40 -13.55
CA PRO A 272 -20.87 -40.06 -12.49
C PRO A 272 -19.71 -39.21 -12.96
N VAL A 273 -19.24 -38.33 -12.07
CA VAL A 273 -18.11 -37.41 -12.33
C VAL A 273 -16.80 -38.16 -12.57
N SER A 274 -16.72 -39.43 -12.19
CA SER A 274 -15.61 -40.32 -12.53
C SER A 274 -15.55 -40.70 -14.01
N ASP A 275 -16.64 -40.60 -14.79
CA ASP A 275 -16.64 -40.86 -16.22
C ASP A 275 -15.92 -39.71 -16.97
N PRO A 276 -14.86 -39.99 -17.75
CA PRO A 276 -14.17 -38.97 -18.56
C PRO A 276 -15.10 -38.16 -19.47
N ARG A 277 -16.21 -38.74 -19.96
CA ARG A 277 -17.21 -38.04 -20.78
C ARG A 277 -18.01 -37.03 -19.96
N VAL A 278 -18.31 -37.36 -18.70
CA VAL A 278 -18.95 -36.43 -17.77
C VAL A 278 -18.01 -35.27 -17.44
N LEU A 279 -16.71 -35.54 -17.23
CA LEU A 279 -15.73 -34.47 -17.05
C LEU A 279 -15.67 -33.52 -18.24
N GLN A 280 -15.79 -34.02 -19.48
CA GLN A 280 -15.89 -33.17 -20.67
C GLN A 280 -17.14 -32.29 -20.64
N LEU A 281 -18.31 -32.83 -20.27
CA LEU A 281 -19.53 -32.04 -20.10
C LEU A 281 -19.37 -30.97 -19.02
N VAL A 282 -18.68 -31.29 -17.92
CA VAL A 282 -18.37 -30.31 -16.87
C VAL A 282 -17.45 -29.21 -17.41
N GLN A 283 -16.46 -29.52 -18.25
CA GLN A 283 -15.62 -28.51 -18.91
C GLN A 283 -16.41 -27.62 -19.88
N VAL A 284 -17.40 -28.19 -20.58
CA VAL A 284 -18.33 -27.41 -21.40
C VAL A 284 -19.10 -26.43 -20.51
N GLY A 285 -19.69 -26.89 -19.40
CA GLY A 285 -20.39 -26.01 -18.46
C GLY A 285 -19.51 -24.91 -17.85
N ILE A 286 -18.24 -25.22 -17.52
CA ILE A 286 -17.26 -24.21 -17.09
C ILE A 286 -17.04 -23.16 -18.18
N SER A 287 -16.92 -23.60 -19.43
CA SER A 287 -16.72 -22.73 -20.58
C SER A 287 -17.95 -21.85 -20.85
N GLU A 288 -19.16 -22.40 -20.74
CA GLU A 288 -20.42 -21.67 -20.85
C GLU A 288 -20.50 -20.51 -19.83
N ILE A 289 -20.15 -20.80 -18.57
CA ILE A 289 -20.13 -19.80 -17.48
C ILE A 289 -19.04 -18.75 -17.72
N GLN A 290 -17.82 -19.19 -18.04
CA GLN A 290 -16.66 -18.31 -18.22
C GLN A 290 -16.83 -17.37 -19.42
N ASN A 291 -17.39 -17.88 -20.52
CA ASN A 291 -17.63 -17.12 -21.74
C ASN A 291 -18.96 -16.33 -21.71
N GLN A 292 -19.74 -16.45 -20.62
CA GLN A 292 -21.02 -15.75 -20.46
C GLN A 292 -21.97 -16.01 -21.63
N MET A 293 -22.12 -17.29 -22.00
CA MET A 293 -23.01 -17.68 -23.10
C MET A 293 -24.45 -17.21 -22.86
N ASP A 294 -25.19 -16.97 -23.95
CA ASP A 294 -26.60 -16.56 -23.84
C ASP A 294 -27.42 -17.62 -23.11
N LEU A 295 -28.43 -17.18 -22.35
CA LEU A 295 -29.27 -18.05 -21.54
C LEU A 295 -29.96 -19.16 -22.34
N THR A 296 -30.26 -18.90 -23.62
CA THR A 296 -30.87 -19.88 -24.53
C THR A 296 -29.91 -20.99 -24.96
N SER A 297 -28.61 -20.78 -24.81
CA SER A 297 -27.55 -21.69 -25.24
C SER A 297 -26.86 -22.40 -24.07
N LEU A 298 -27.27 -22.15 -22.83
CA LEU A 298 -26.72 -22.84 -21.66
C LEU A 298 -27.23 -24.28 -21.58
N SER A 299 -26.34 -25.18 -21.17
CA SER A 299 -26.72 -26.52 -20.75
C SER A 299 -27.76 -26.43 -19.62
N GLY A 300 -28.77 -27.30 -19.64
CA GLY A 300 -29.89 -27.14 -18.71
C GLY A 300 -29.52 -27.30 -17.24
N TRP A 301 -28.59 -28.20 -16.91
CA TRP A 301 -28.04 -28.30 -15.55
C TRP A 301 -27.27 -27.05 -15.11
N VAL A 302 -26.63 -26.29 -16.02
CA VAL A 302 -26.03 -24.99 -15.71
C VAL A 302 -27.11 -23.90 -15.56
N TYR A 303 -28.17 -24.00 -16.37
CA TYR A 303 -29.28 -23.05 -16.38
C TYR A 303 -30.09 -23.09 -15.07
N TYR A 304 -30.45 -24.28 -14.59
CA TYR A 304 -31.32 -24.47 -13.44
C TYR A 304 -30.59 -24.56 -12.10
N ASP A 305 -29.33 -24.99 -12.08
CA ASP A 305 -28.59 -25.09 -10.83
C ASP A 305 -28.32 -23.71 -10.20
N PRO A 306 -28.74 -23.46 -8.94
CA PRO A 306 -28.62 -22.13 -8.34
C PRO A 306 -27.18 -21.61 -8.24
N PHE A 307 -26.22 -22.50 -7.94
CA PHE A 307 -24.83 -22.12 -7.77
C PHE A 307 -24.20 -21.78 -9.13
N LEU A 308 -24.38 -22.65 -10.12
CA LEU A 308 -23.83 -22.44 -11.47
C LEU A 308 -24.49 -21.24 -12.14
N ARG A 309 -25.81 -21.09 -11.98
CA ARG A 309 -26.56 -19.95 -12.49
C ARG A 309 -26.15 -18.65 -11.82
N PHE A 310 -25.84 -18.66 -10.54
CA PHE A 310 -25.28 -17.50 -9.84
C PHE A 310 -23.93 -17.10 -10.43
N LEU A 311 -23.01 -18.06 -10.62
CA LEU A 311 -21.71 -17.77 -11.25
C LEU A 311 -21.88 -17.21 -12.66
N HIS A 312 -22.75 -17.79 -13.48
CA HIS A 312 -23.09 -17.23 -14.79
C HIS A 312 -23.59 -15.79 -14.66
N THR A 313 -24.52 -15.52 -13.74
CA THR A 313 -25.16 -14.20 -13.61
C THR A 313 -24.20 -13.10 -13.16
N ILE A 314 -23.27 -13.38 -12.25
CA ILE A 314 -22.33 -12.36 -11.74
C ILE A 314 -21.17 -12.09 -12.72
N GLY A 315 -20.83 -13.10 -13.52
CA GLY A 315 -19.80 -13.07 -14.55
C GLY A 315 -18.35 -13.11 -14.05
N PRO A 316 -17.40 -13.42 -14.95
CA PRO A 316 -16.06 -13.89 -14.62
C PRO A 316 -15.20 -12.91 -13.83
N LYS A 317 -15.43 -11.60 -14.02
CA LYS A 317 -14.69 -10.55 -13.28
C LYS A 317 -14.89 -10.61 -11.76
N LYS A 318 -15.94 -11.29 -11.29
CA LYS A 318 -16.31 -11.34 -9.86
C LYS A 318 -15.84 -12.64 -9.20
N PHE A 319 -15.46 -13.64 -9.98
CA PHE A 319 -15.07 -14.94 -9.44
C PHE A 319 -13.88 -14.88 -8.48
N PRO A 320 -12.80 -14.12 -8.76
CA PRO A 320 -11.69 -13.98 -7.83
C PRO A 320 -12.04 -13.20 -6.55
N LEU A 321 -13.23 -12.60 -6.48
CA LEU A 321 -13.68 -11.88 -5.29
C LEU A 321 -14.40 -12.81 -4.30
N ILE A 322 -14.94 -13.94 -4.74
CA ILE A 322 -15.66 -14.88 -3.87
C ILE A 322 -14.64 -15.58 -2.96
N LYS A 323 -14.81 -15.40 -1.65
CA LYS A 323 -13.94 -16.01 -0.62
C LYS A 323 -14.61 -17.08 0.22
N SER A 324 -15.93 -17.09 0.31
CA SER A 324 -16.68 -17.98 1.19
C SER A 324 -17.93 -18.52 0.50
N LEU A 325 -18.08 -19.84 0.50
CA LEU A 325 -19.26 -20.55 -0.01
C LEU A 325 -19.84 -21.47 1.06
N GLU A 326 -21.16 -21.61 1.01
CA GLU A 326 -21.91 -22.61 1.77
C GLU A 326 -22.74 -23.47 0.83
N PHE A 327 -22.75 -24.77 1.08
CA PHE A 327 -23.64 -25.72 0.42
C PHE A 327 -24.47 -26.46 1.46
N SER A 328 -25.76 -26.65 1.18
CA SER A 328 -26.65 -27.43 2.04
C SER A 328 -27.44 -28.45 1.22
N GLY A 329 -27.61 -29.66 1.74
CA GLY A 329 -28.46 -30.67 1.08
C GLY A 329 -28.49 -32.01 1.78
N LEU A 330 -29.26 -32.93 1.20
CA LEU A 330 -29.36 -34.32 1.65
C LEU A 330 -28.23 -35.16 1.06
N VAL A 331 -27.55 -35.92 1.90
CA VAL A 331 -26.65 -37.00 1.45
C VAL A 331 -27.53 -38.22 1.23
N LYS A 332 -27.88 -38.50 -0.03
CA LYS A 332 -28.82 -39.58 -0.34
C LYS A 332 -28.26 -40.94 0.06
N LEU A 333 -29.08 -41.84 0.56
CA LEU A 333 -28.71 -43.24 0.78
C LEU A 333 -29.54 -44.19 -0.09
N HIS A 334 -30.59 -43.68 -0.72
CA HIS A 334 -31.44 -44.43 -1.64
C HIS A 334 -31.16 -44.06 -3.11
N THR A 335 -31.53 -44.96 -4.01
CA THR A 335 -31.65 -44.65 -5.45
C THR A 335 -33.00 -44.00 -5.69
N CYS A 336 -33.01 -42.76 -6.18
CA CYS A 336 -34.26 -42.06 -6.49
C CYS A 336 -35.03 -42.79 -7.59
N ARG A 337 -36.12 -43.45 -7.21
CA ARG A 337 -37.13 -43.95 -8.14
C ARG A 337 -38.44 -43.19 -7.92
N TRP A 338 -39.26 -43.10 -8.95
CA TRP A 338 -40.54 -42.38 -8.87
C TRP A 338 -41.44 -42.97 -7.79
N GLU A 339 -41.40 -44.28 -7.60
CA GLU A 339 -42.18 -45.03 -6.62
C GLU A 339 -41.81 -44.67 -5.18
N VAL A 340 -40.51 -44.42 -4.94
CA VAL A 340 -39.94 -44.14 -3.61
C VAL A 340 -40.04 -42.65 -3.28
N CYS A 341 -39.58 -41.79 -4.19
CA CYS A 341 -39.46 -40.35 -3.97
C CYS A 341 -40.68 -39.53 -4.41
N LYS A 342 -41.56 -40.08 -5.25
CA LYS A 342 -42.63 -39.34 -5.94
C LYS A 342 -42.15 -38.05 -6.62
N GLY A 343 -40.91 -38.06 -7.11
CA GLY A 343 -40.24 -36.91 -7.73
C GLY A 343 -39.91 -35.75 -6.78
N LYS A 344 -39.95 -35.95 -5.45
CA LYS A 344 -39.74 -34.88 -4.46
C LYS A 344 -38.33 -34.82 -3.85
N CYS A 345 -37.44 -35.76 -4.19
CA CYS A 345 -36.09 -35.80 -3.63
C CYS A 345 -35.19 -34.74 -4.30
N ASP A 346 -34.60 -33.82 -3.52
CA ASP A 346 -33.57 -32.87 -3.96
C ASP A 346 -32.34 -33.57 -4.53
N ASP A 347 -31.46 -32.89 -5.26
CA ASP A 347 -30.21 -33.53 -5.74
C ASP A 347 -29.34 -34.05 -4.58
N ASP A 348 -28.58 -35.13 -4.83
CA ASP A 348 -27.62 -35.64 -3.85
C ASP A 348 -26.52 -34.60 -3.63
N LEU A 349 -26.32 -34.21 -2.36
CA LEU A 349 -25.29 -33.28 -1.93
C LEU A 349 -23.90 -33.76 -2.34
N VAL A 350 -23.60 -35.06 -2.17
CA VAL A 350 -22.28 -35.60 -2.49
C VAL A 350 -22.02 -35.45 -3.97
N LEU A 351 -22.89 -36.01 -4.82
CA LEU A 351 -22.74 -35.97 -6.28
C LEU A 351 -22.69 -34.54 -6.84
N SER A 352 -23.49 -33.62 -6.27
CA SER A 352 -23.44 -32.21 -6.67
C SER A 352 -22.11 -31.56 -6.31
N LEU A 353 -21.57 -31.83 -5.11
CA LEU A 353 -20.26 -31.32 -4.71
C LEU A 353 -19.12 -31.90 -5.55
N GLU A 354 -19.17 -33.18 -5.91
CA GLU A 354 -18.20 -33.77 -6.85
C GLU A 354 -18.16 -33.02 -8.18
N LEU A 355 -19.34 -32.63 -8.69
CA LEU A 355 -19.48 -31.83 -9.89
C LEU A 355 -19.02 -30.37 -9.70
N TYR A 356 -19.22 -29.78 -8.51
CA TYR A 356 -18.79 -28.40 -8.23
C TYR A 356 -17.28 -28.27 -7.97
N ILE A 357 -16.59 -29.30 -7.49
CA ILE A 357 -15.15 -29.24 -7.22
C ILE A 357 -14.31 -28.77 -8.43
N PRO A 358 -14.46 -29.31 -9.65
CA PRO A 358 -13.76 -28.79 -10.82
C PRO A 358 -14.20 -27.37 -11.18
N VAL A 359 -15.48 -27.04 -11.03
CA VAL A 359 -15.99 -25.66 -11.27
C VAL A 359 -15.34 -24.66 -10.31
N ILE A 360 -15.31 -24.97 -9.01
CA ILE A 360 -14.69 -24.17 -7.96
C ILE A 360 -13.19 -24.02 -8.22
N SER A 361 -12.51 -25.12 -8.55
CA SER A 361 -11.06 -25.12 -8.82
C SER A 361 -10.69 -24.25 -10.02
N SER A 362 -11.51 -24.27 -11.07
CA SER A 362 -11.25 -23.51 -12.30
C SER A 362 -11.68 -22.05 -12.20
N LEU A 363 -12.85 -21.79 -11.63
CA LEU A 363 -13.47 -20.47 -11.68
C LEU A 363 -13.19 -19.61 -10.44
N LEU A 364 -13.01 -20.20 -9.25
CA LEU A 364 -12.94 -19.47 -7.97
C LEU A 364 -11.53 -19.52 -7.33
N PRO A 365 -10.51 -18.86 -7.92
CA PRO A 365 -9.11 -19.02 -7.52
C PRO A 365 -8.77 -18.48 -6.13
N ASN A 366 -9.70 -17.73 -5.51
CA ASN A 366 -9.50 -17.12 -4.19
C ASN A 366 -10.54 -17.62 -3.17
N LEU A 367 -11.19 -18.75 -3.42
CA LEU A 367 -12.09 -19.35 -2.44
C LEU A 367 -11.28 -19.84 -1.23
N GLU A 368 -11.55 -19.30 -0.05
CA GLU A 368 -10.80 -19.58 1.18
C GLU A 368 -11.60 -20.37 2.21
N LYS A 369 -12.93 -20.21 2.24
CA LYS A 369 -13.82 -20.86 3.20
C LYS A 369 -14.90 -21.66 2.47
N LEU A 370 -15.10 -22.90 2.92
CA LEU A 370 -16.19 -23.76 2.49
C LEU A 370 -16.99 -24.25 3.70
N ILE A 371 -18.30 -24.08 3.67
CA ILE A 371 -19.23 -24.57 4.69
C ILE A 371 -20.14 -25.62 4.04
N ILE A 372 -20.33 -26.76 4.68
CA ILE A 372 -21.21 -27.84 4.20
C ILE A 372 -22.21 -28.17 5.30
N HIS A 373 -23.51 -28.01 5.01
CA HIS A 373 -24.61 -28.50 5.83
C HIS A 373 -25.14 -29.79 5.20
N ALA A 374 -24.74 -30.92 5.76
CA ALA A 374 -25.12 -32.24 5.29
C ALA A 374 -26.24 -32.79 6.17
N CYS A 375 -27.37 -33.11 5.56
CA CYS A 375 -28.50 -33.73 6.22
C CYS A 375 -28.52 -35.22 5.86
N GLU A 376 -28.79 -36.08 6.84
CA GLU A 376 -28.99 -37.50 6.61
C GLU A 376 -30.30 -37.73 5.87
N ASP A 377 -30.31 -38.73 5.01
CA ASP A 377 -31.50 -39.12 4.25
C ASP A 377 -32.57 -39.69 5.20
N PRO A 378 -33.76 -39.07 5.31
CA PRO A 378 -34.78 -39.52 6.26
C PRO A 378 -35.51 -40.79 5.82
N LEU A 379 -35.29 -41.28 4.59
CA LEU A 379 -35.97 -42.48 4.11
C LEU A 379 -35.44 -43.73 4.83
N PRO A 380 -36.31 -44.50 5.50
CA PRO A 380 -35.89 -45.65 6.31
C PRO A 380 -35.21 -46.71 5.46
N ALA A 381 -34.15 -47.31 6.01
CA ALA A 381 -33.37 -48.38 5.37
C ALA A 381 -34.26 -49.54 4.87
N ASP A 382 -35.41 -49.78 5.52
CA ASP A 382 -36.33 -50.88 5.18
C ASP A 382 -36.97 -50.75 3.78
N ILE A 383 -37.07 -49.53 3.21
CA ILE A 383 -37.58 -49.34 1.83
C ILE A 383 -36.48 -49.63 0.79
N GLN A 384 -35.21 -49.67 1.21
CA GLN A 384 -34.05 -49.89 0.32
C GLN A 384 -33.94 -51.34 -0.19
N HIS A 385 -34.61 -52.30 0.47
CA HIS A 385 -34.50 -53.74 0.17
C HIS A 385 -35.78 -54.39 -0.34
N SER A 386 -36.81 -53.60 -0.69
CA SER A 386 -37.99 -54.16 -1.37
C SER A 386 -37.65 -54.52 -2.81
N ASN A 387 -37.02 -55.69 -3.00
CA ASN A 387 -37.01 -56.37 -4.29
C ASN A 387 -38.46 -56.45 -4.80
N PRO A 388 -38.70 -56.19 -6.10
CA PRO A 388 -40.04 -56.27 -6.65
C PRO A 388 -40.62 -57.65 -6.38
N PRO A 389 -41.87 -57.75 -5.89
CA PRO A 389 -42.54 -59.04 -5.78
C PRO A 389 -42.86 -59.54 -7.20
N ASN A 390 -42.31 -60.71 -7.56
CA ASN A 390 -42.45 -61.49 -8.81
C ASN A 390 -41.40 -61.19 -9.90
N ALA A 391 -40.82 -62.18 -10.59
CA ALA A 391 -41.29 -63.55 -10.84
C ALA A 391 -40.12 -64.53 -11.06
N ASN A 392 -40.29 -65.72 -10.48
CA ASN A 392 -39.95 -67.05 -11.00
C ASN A 392 -38.52 -67.40 -11.48
N ASP A 393 -38.14 -68.58 -10.99
CA ASP A 393 -37.25 -69.57 -11.59
C ASP A 393 -35.76 -69.51 -11.19
N ASP A 394 -35.45 -70.30 -10.16
CA ASP A 394 -34.46 -71.38 -10.17
C ASP A 394 -33.18 -71.12 -10.98
N ASP A 395 -32.18 -70.52 -10.33
CA ASP A 395 -30.78 -70.88 -10.56
C ASP A 395 -29.98 -70.53 -9.29
N ASP A 396 -29.66 -71.58 -8.54
CA ASP A 396 -28.69 -71.60 -7.46
C ASP A 396 -27.31 -71.32 -8.06
N ASP A 397 -26.77 -70.12 -7.88
CA ASP A 397 -25.32 -69.82 -7.77
C ASP A 397 -25.09 -68.30 -7.96
N GLU A 398 -25.23 -67.50 -6.90
CA GLU A 398 -24.47 -66.23 -6.82
C GLU A 398 -24.35 -65.73 -5.37
N GLU A 399 -23.45 -66.35 -4.62
CA GLU A 399 -22.92 -65.88 -3.32
C GLU A 399 -21.99 -64.65 -3.51
N ASN A 400 -22.41 -63.68 -4.34
CA ASN A 400 -21.57 -62.54 -4.74
C ASN A 400 -21.94 -61.27 -3.95
N ASN A 401 -21.14 -61.01 -2.91
CA ASN A 401 -20.86 -59.69 -2.33
C ASN A 401 -22.05 -58.72 -2.20
N THR A 402 -22.94 -59.00 -1.25
CA THR A 402 -23.77 -57.94 -0.64
C THR A 402 -22.88 -57.05 0.23
N GLU A 403 -22.12 -56.14 -0.40
CA GLU A 403 -21.53 -55.01 0.32
C GLU A 403 -22.69 -54.19 0.91
N ASP A 404 -22.68 -54.00 2.22
CA ASP A 404 -23.67 -53.18 2.91
C ASP A 404 -23.74 -51.79 2.25
N PRO A 405 -24.95 -51.24 2.03
CA PRO A 405 -25.10 -49.93 1.42
C PRO A 405 -24.29 -48.89 2.21
N PRO A 406 -23.56 -48.00 1.52
CA PRO A 406 -22.65 -47.10 2.19
C PRO A 406 -23.41 -46.15 3.10
N SER A 407 -23.04 -46.12 4.38
CA SER A 407 -23.66 -45.22 5.37
C SER A 407 -23.46 -43.74 5.01
N TYR A 408 -24.32 -42.88 5.58
CA TYR A 408 -24.20 -41.42 5.51
C TYR A 408 -22.78 -40.93 5.81
N GLU A 409 -22.21 -41.43 6.91
CA GLU A 409 -20.85 -41.12 7.33
C GLU A 409 -19.82 -41.56 6.29
N SER A 410 -19.90 -42.80 5.81
CA SER A 410 -18.95 -43.35 4.84
C SER A 410 -18.91 -42.52 3.55
N ARG A 411 -20.08 -42.21 2.98
CA ARG A 411 -20.19 -41.41 1.74
C ARG A 411 -19.63 -40.00 1.91
N LEU A 412 -20.05 -39.29 2.95
CA LEU A 412 -19.60 -37.92 3.17
C LEU A 412 -18.10 -37.88 3.51
N GLN A 413 -17.63 -38.80 4.35
CA GLN A 413 -16.23 -38.87 4.73
C GLN A 413 -15.32 -39.16 3.52
N ALA A 414 -15.75 -40.02 2.59
CA ALA A 414 -15.04 -40.29 1.34
C ALA A 414 -14.90 -39.01 0.49
N LEU A 415 -15.98 -38.25 0.28
CA LEU A 415 -15.94 -36.96 -0.43
C LEU A 415 -14.97 -35.98 0.24
N LEU A 416 -15.09 -35.81 1.55
CA LEU A 416 -14.28 -34.88 2.34
C LEU A 416 -12.78 -35.20 2.26
N LYS A 417 -12.41 -36.48 2.44
CA LYS A 417 -11.01 -36.93 2.43
C LYS A 417 -10.42 -36.94 1.02
N ASN A 418 -11.15 -37.44 0.04
CA ASN A 418 -10.57 -37.76 -1.27
C ASN A 418 -10.66 -36.60 -2.24
N GLN A 419 -11.70 -35.77 -2.18
CA GLN A 419 -11.96 -34.75 -3.19
C GLN A 419 -11.84 -33.34 -2.64
N ILE A 420 -12.52 -33.01 -1.54
CA ILE A 420 -12.49 -31.65 -0.96
C ILE A 420 -11.08 -31.24 -0.52
N ARG A 421 -10.28 -32.16 0.05
CA ARG A 421 -8.87 -31.91 0.39
C ARG A 421 -8.00 -31.48 -0.80
N ARG A 422 -8.39 -31.85 -2.03
CA ARG A 422 -7.64 -31.49 -3.25
C ARG A 422 -7.81 -30.03 -3.64
N LEU A 423 -8.82 -29.33 -3.12
CA LEU A 423 -9.01 -27.90 -3.37
C LEU A 423 -7.79 -27.12 -2.85
N PRO A 424 -7.05 -26.40 -3.72
CA PRO A 424 -5.78 -25.80 -3.33
C PRO A 424 -5.94 -24.51 -2.53
N THR A 425 -7.06 -23.80 -2.66
CA THR A 425 -7.26 -22.44 -2.14
C THR A 425 -7.95 -22.42 -0.78
N ILE A 426 -8.72 -23.46 -0.45
CA ILE A 426 -9.46 -23.56 0.81
C ILE A 426 -8.49 -23.58 1.99
N LYS A 427 -8.75 -22.67 2.93
CA LYS A 427 -8.05 -22.48 4.21
C LYS A 427 -8.88 -22.98 5.38
N SER A 428 -10.20 -22.85 5.31
CA SER A 428 -11.15 -23.27 6.34
C SER A 428 -12.27 -24.13 5.75
N LEU A 429 -12.55 -25.25 6.40
CA LEU A 429 -13.67 -26.12 6.11
C LEU A 429 -14.51 -26.25 7.39
N GLU A 430 -15.82 -26.07 7.26
CA GLU A 430 -16.79 -26.29 8.33
C GLU A 430 -17.87 -27.25 7.83
N VAL A 431 -18.18 -28.29 8.61
CA VAL A 431 -19.19 -29.29 8.26
C VAL A 431 -20.18 -29.41 9.41
N PHE A 432 -21.46 -29.23 9.09
CA PHE A 432 -22.56 -29.21 10.04
C PHE A 432 -23.64 -30.21 9.65
N ASP A 433 -24.37 -30.73 10.65
CA ASP A 433 -25.58 -31.52 10.45
C ASP A 433 -26.83 -30.65 10.28
N GLU A 434 -28.00 -31.26 10.18
CA GLU A 434 -29.29 -30.56 10.10
C GLU A 434 -29.55 -29.67 11.33
N ALA A 435 -29.15 -30.12 12.52
CA ALA A 435 -29.28 -29.37 13.77
C ALA A 435 -28.19 -28.28 13.95
N CYS A 436 -27.38 -28.04 12.92
CA CYS A 436 -26.25 -27.12 12.91
C CYS A 436 -25.16 -27.44 13.95
N ASN A 437 -25.10 -28.70 14.41
CA ASN A 437 -23.98 -29.20 15.19
C ASN A 437 -22.85 -29.58 14.24
N LYS A 438 -21.60 -29.47 14.71
CA LYS A 438 -20.44 -29.92 13.94
C LYS A 438 -20.46 -31.43 13.81
N VAL A 439 -20.27 -31.92 12.60
CA VAL A 439 -20.22 -33.36 12.32
C VAL A 439 -18.90 -33.94 12.84
N PHE A 440 -18.96 -34.83 13.84
CA PHE A 440 -17.78 -35.34 14.56
C PHE A 440 -16.78 -36.05 13.63
N PHE A 441 -17.24 -36.94 12.74
CA PHE A 441 -16.34 -37.67 11.84
C PHE A 441 -15.63 -36.79 10.79
N ALA A 442 -16.12 -35.56 10.56
CA ALA A 442 -15.52 -34.59 9.67
C ALA A 442 -14.39 -33.78 10.35
N GLU A 443 -14.27 -33.84 11.68
CA GLU A 443 -13.36 -33.02 12.48
C GLU A 443 -11.89 -33.20 12.06
N LEU A 444 -11.46 -34.44 11.78
CA LEU A 444 -10.11 -34.72 11.29
C LEU A 444 -9.79 -34.00 9.97
N THR A 445 -10.77 -33.88 9.06
CA THR A 445 -10.59 -33.14 7.80
C THR A 445 -10.62 -31.64 8.02
N MET A 446 -11.49 -31.14 8.92
CA MET A 446 -11.53 -29.73 9.30
C MET A 446 -10.19 -29.29 9.94
N GLN A 447 -9.64 -30.11 10.84
CA GLN A 447 -8.33 -29.88 11.45
C GLN A 447 -7.21 -29.92 10.43
N TRP A 448 -7.25 -30.86 9.47
CA TRP A 448 -6.26 -30.92 8.39
C TRP A 448 -6.18 -29.60 7.60
N PHE A 449 -7.30 -28.92 7.31
CA PHE A 449 -7.29 -27.60 6.66
C PHE A 449 -6.67 -26.51 7.53
N LYS A 450 -6.94 -26.50 8.84
CA LYS A 450 -6.30 -25.58 9.79
C LYS A 450 -4.78 -25.77 9.81
N GLU A 451 -4.33 -27.01 9.94
CA GLU A 451 -2.90 -27.35 9.93
C GLU A 451 -2.23 -27.00 8.60
N ARG A 452 -2.86 -27.30 7.47
CA ARG A 452 -2.36 -26.95 6.14
C ARG A 452 -2.18 -25.44 6.00
N THR A 453 -3.14 -24.65 6.49
CA THR A 453 -3.07 -23.18 6.47
C THR A 453 -1.91 -22.67 7.32
N VAL A 454 -1.73 -23.21 8.53
CA VAL A 454 -0.60 -22.88 9.41
C VAL A 454 0.74 -23.26 8.76
N ARG A 455 0.87 -24.46 8.19
CA ARG A 455 2.08 -24.89 7.48
C ARG A 455 2.43 -23.99 6.30
N ARG A 456 1.42 -23.55 5.54
CA ARG A 456 1.60 -22.58 4.43
C ARG A 456 2.02 -21.21 4.92
N ALA A 457 1.39 -20.71 5.99
CA ALA A 457 1.77 -19.44 6.60
C ALA A 457 3.21 -19.48 7.13
N HIS A 458 3.59 -20.56 7.80
CA HIS A 458 4.96 -20.79 8.27
C HIS A 458 5.96 -20.85 7.10
N LYS A 459 5.67 -21.62 6.04
CA LYS A 459 6.52 -21.69 4.84
C LYS A 459 6.70 -20.31 4.20
N LYS A 460 5.64 -19.50 4.13
CA LYS A 460 5.72 -18.13 3.63
C LYS A 460 6.59 -17.25 4.53
N LEU A 461 6.39 -17.30 5.84
CA LEU A 461 7.20 -16.54 6.81
C LEU A 461 8.69 -16.90 6.71
N VAL A 462 9.02 -18.19 6.57
CA VAL A 462 10.40 -18.66 6.37
C VAL A 462 10.98 -18.12 5.06
N ALA A 463 10.20 -18.10 3.97
CA ALA A 463 10.64 -17.55 2.69
C ALA A 463 10.86 -16.02 2.79
N ASP A 464 9.93 -15.29 3.41
CA ASP A 464 10.03 -13.83 3.61
C ASP A 464 11.25 -13.49 4.50
N LEU A 465 11.52 -14.29 5.54
CA LEU A 465 12.69 -14.14 6.40
C LEU A 465 14.00 -14.41 5.64
N ALA A 466 14.04 -15.44 4.80
CA ALA A 466 15.19 -15.74 3.96
C ALA A 466 15.47 -14.61 2.95
N GLU A 467 14.42 -14.04 2.34
CA GLU A 467 14.54 -12.88 1.45
C GLU A 467 15.05 -11.64 2.20
N HIS A 468 14.54 -11.39 3.41
CA HIS A 468 14.99 -10.29 4.26
C HIS A 468 16.47 -10.45 4.66
N GLN A 469 16.89 -11.66 5.05
CA GLN A 469 18.29 -11.96 5.34
C GLN A 469 19.19 -11.76 4.11
N ALA A 470 18.75 -12.22 2.93
CA ALA A 470 19.47 -11.98 1.68
C ALA A 470 19.56 -10.49 1.32
N ALA A 471 18.52 -9.69 1.64
CA ALA A 471 18.55 -8.24 1.48
C ALA A 471 19.56 -7.58 2.44
N LEU A 472 19.61 -8.00 3.70
CA LEU A 472 20.59 -7.50 4.68
C LEU A 472 22.03 -7.83 4.28
N VAL A 473 22.29 -9.05 3.79
CA VAL A 473 23.62 -9.44 3.29
C VAL A 473 24.03 -8.58 2.10
N ARG A 474 23.11 -8.35 1.13
CA ARG A 474 23.35 -7.44 0.00
C ARG A 474 23.69 -6.02 0.47
N GLN A 475 22.97 -5.51 1.47
CA GLN A 475 23.24 -4.19 2.03
C GLN A 475 24.61 -4.11 2.71
N LYS A 476 25.00 -5.14 3.48
CA LYS A 476 26.34 -5.22 4.11
C LYS A 476 27.46 -5.23 3.07
N ILE A 477 27.32 -6.03 2.01
CA ILE A 477 28.30 -6.09 0.91
C ILE A 477 28.40 -4.73 0.22
N GLN A 478 27.26 -4.08 -0.05
CA GLN A 478 27.24 -2.74 -0.63
C GLN A 478 27.97 -1.71 0.25
N HIS A 479 27.76 -1.75 1.57
CA HIS A 479 28.44 -0.86 2.51
C HIS A 479 29.95 -1.12 2.53
N GLN A 480 30.36 -2.39 2.56
CA GLN A 480 31.78 -2.77 2.55
C GLN A 480 32.48 -2.31 1.27
N ILE A 481 31.87 -2.53 0.10
CA ILE A 481 32.41 -2.04 -1.18
C ILE A 481 32.54 -0.51 -1.17
N LEU A 482 31.55 0.19 -0.62
CA LEU A 482 31.58 1.65 -0.55
C LEU A 482 32.70 2.16 0.38
N GLU A 483 32.89 1.53 1.54
CA GLU A 483 34.01 1.87 2.44
C GLU A 483 35.35 1.56 1.78
N GLU A 484 35.55 0.36 1.24
CA GLU A 484 36.80 -0.01 0.56
C GLU A 484 37.15 0.93 -0.60
N VAL A 485 36.16 1.37 -1.40
CA VAL A 485 36.38 2.30 -2.52
C VAL A 485 36.67 3.73 -2.06
N LEU A 486 36.13 4.17 -0.93
CA LEU A 486 36.23 5.56 -0.47
C LEU A 486 37.23 5.78 0.67
N THR A 487 37.74 4.72 1.30
CA THR A 487 38.69 4.78 2.44
C THR A 487 39.93 3.92 2.25
N ALA A 488 40.19 3.38 1.05
CA ALA A 488 41.46 2.71 0.77
C ALA A 488 42.65 3.63 1.16
N PRO A 489 43.75 3.07 1.72
CA PRO A 489 44.89 3.85 2.18
C PRO A 489 45.52 4.60 1.01
N HIS A 490 45.16 5.88 0.90
CA HIS A 490 45.70 6.84 -0.04
C HIS A 490 46.38 7.96 0.75
N PRO A 491 47.39 8.65 0.17
CA PRO A 491 48.27 9.56 0.90
C PRO A 491 47.49 10.68 1.61
N GLU A 492 48.13 11.28 2.60
CA GLU A 492 47.60 12.19 3.63
C GLU A 492 46.78 13.41 3.13
N SER A 493 46.69 13.63 1.81
CA SER A 493 45.97 14.74 1.18
C SER A 493 45.36 14.38 -0.18
N VAL A 494 44.15 14.88 -0.45
CA VAL A 494 43.44 14.74 -1.73
C VAL A 494 43.43 16.09 -2.44
N GLN A 495 44.00 16.16 -3.65
CA GLN A 495 43.89 17.36 -4.49
C GLN A 495 42.68 17.22 -5.43
N PRO A 496 41.65 18.08 -5.29
CA PRO A 496 40.55 18.09 -6.24
C PRO A 496 41.04 18.57 -7.62
N SER A 497 41.07 17.67 -8.62
CA SER A 497 41.30 18.09 -10.00
C SER A 497 39.97 18.54 -10.60
N VAL A 498 39.80 19.85 -10.76
CA VAL A 498 38.64 20.44 -11.44
C VAL A 498 39.05 20.87 -12.85
N ILE A 499 39.67 19.97 -13.62
CA ILE A 499 40.08 20.24 -15.00
C ILE A 499 38.87 20.08 -15.93
N SER A 500 38.49 21.15 -16.65
CA SER A 500 37.44 21.14 -17.69
C SER A 500 37.99 20.97 -19.12
N SER A 501 39.23 20.55 -19.27
CA SER A 501 39.82 20.37 -20.60
C SER A 501 39.25 19.13 -21.29
N ASN A 502 38.52 19.35 -22.37
CA ASN A 502 38.03 18.37 -23.34
C ASN A 502 38.93 18.26 -24.60
N TRP A 503 40.16 18.79 -24.54
CA TRP A 503 41.16 18.66 -25.61
C TRP A 503 41.67 17.22 -25.76
N GLY A 504 41.61 16.69 -26.99
CA GLY A 504 41.67 15.26 -27.32
C GLY A 504 42.95 14.49 -26.95
N THR A 505 44.04 15.14 -26.52
CA THR A 505 45.28 14.46 -26.10
C THR A 505 45.38 14.21 -24.60
N LYS A 506 44.44 14.71 -23.78
CA LYS A 506 44.37 14.46 -22.33
C LYS A 506 42.91 14.42 -21.86
N TRP A 507 42.21 13.34 -22.20
CA TRP A 507 40.90 13.03 -21.62
C TRP A 507 41.07 12.60 -20.17
N ASN A 508 40.58 13.41 -19.24
CA ASN A 508 40.37 13.01 -17.84
C ASN A 508 38.96 13.45 -17.43
N THR A 509 38.10 12.50 -17.09
CA THR A 509 36.91 12.73 -16.26
C THR A 509 37.31 13.42 -14.94
N PRO A 510 36.40 14.07 -14.18
CA PRO A 510 36.77 14.66 -12.89
C PRO A 510 37.36 13.58 -11.99
N HIS A 511 38.66 13.68 -11.73
CA HIS A 511 39.44 12.74 -10.94
C HIS A 511 40.05 13.47 -9.75
N PHE A 512 40.20 12.81 -8.62
CA PHE A 512 41.06 13.30 -7.54
C PHE A 512 42.49 12.83 -7.81
N ALA A 513 43.44 13.77 -7.89
CA ALA A 513 44.84 13.45 -8.21
C ALA A 513 45.68 13.34 -6.92
N LEU A 514 46.71 12.49 -6.96
CA LEU A 514 47.70 12.37 -5.89
C LEU A 514 48.67 13.56 -5.97
N GLY A 515 48.80 14.31 -4.87
CA GLY A 515 49.58 15.55 -4.83
C GLY A 515 51.07 15.33 -4.66
N ILE A 516 51.84 15.29 -5.75
CA ILE A 516 53.25 15.71 -5.79
C ILE A 516 53.49 16.39 -7.15
N TRP A 517 53.59 17.73 -7.16
CA TRP A 517 54.03 18.51 -8.32
C TRP A 517 55.27 19.30 -7.88
N SER A 518 56.43 18.69 -7.98
CA SER A 518 57.72 19.38 -8.00
C SER A 518 58.40 18.99 -9.31
N ASP A 519 58.70 20.01 -10.12
CA ASP A 519 59.46 19.98 -11.37
C ASP A 519 58.80 19.31 -12.59
N PHE A 520 58.01 20.12 -13.29
CA PHE A 520 57.73 19.90 -14.71
C PHE A 520 58.99 20.25 -15.51
N ASP A 521 59.85 19.26 -15.71
CA ASP A 521 60.53 19.08 -17.00
C ASP A 521 61.00 17.65 -17.32
N HIS A 522 61.02 16.67 -16.40
CA HIS A 522 61.55 15.32 -16.75
C HIS A 522 60.84 14.05 -16.22
N LEU A 523 59.65 14.10 -15.62
CA LEU A 523 59.02 12.89 -15.03
C LEU A 523 57.59 12.60 -15.52
N GLY A 524 57.42 12.44 -16.82
CA GLY A 524 56.25 11.75 -17.36
C GLY A 524 56.50 10.24 -17.42
N LYS A 525 56.23 9.45 -16.35
CA LYS A 525 55.79 8.04 -16.47
C LYS A 525 55.48 7.19 -15.21
N HIS A 526 55.75 7.58 -13.95
CA HIS A 526 55.86 6.52 -12.91
C HIS A 526 54.95 6.48 -11.65
N ASN A 527 53.98 7.37 -11.40
CA ASN A 527 53.24 7.35 -10.12
C ASN A 527 51.70 7.24 -10.19
N ALA A 528 51.16 6.36 -11.04
CA ALA A 528 49.79 5.86 -10.87
C ALA A 528 49.84 4.34 -10.73
N SER A 529 49.22 3.77 -9.69
CA SER A 529 49.19 2.34 -9.47
C SER A 529 48.48 1.64 -10.64
N MET A 530 49.25 0.93 -11.46
CA MET A 530 48.72 0.12 -12.55
C MET A 530 47.95 -1.07 -11.95
N GLN A 531 46.62 -1.11 -12.10
CA GLN A 531 45.81 -2.28 -11.77
C GLN A 531 45.26 -2.92 -13.05
N LEU A 532 45.25 -4.26 -13.08
CA LEU A 532 44.71 -5.05 -14.18
C LEU A 532 43.19 -5.20 -13.98
N ALA A 533 42.39 -4.75 -14.95
CA ALA A 533 40.94 -4.91 -14.93
C ALA A 533 40.53 -6.11 -15.78
N TRP A 534 39.72 -7.00 -15.22
CA TRP A 534 39.23 -8.21 -15.88
C TRP A 534 37.81 -7.95 -16.38
N THR A 535 37.63 -7.93 -17.70
CA THR A 535 36.31 -7.72 -18.31
C THR A 535 35.76 -9.05 -18.81
N PRO A 536 34.62 -9.54 -18.29
CA PRO A 536 34.02 -10.77 -18.78
C PRO A 536 33.59 -10.59 -20.24
N CYS A 537 34.10 -11.46 -21.11
CA CYS A 537 33.83 -11.49 -22.53
C CYS A 537 33.30 -12.88 -22.92
N GLN A 538 32.60 -12.97 -24.04
CA GLN A 538 32.13 -14.25 -24.57
C GLN A 538 32.44 -14.27 -26.06
N ASN A 539 33.10 -15.33 -26.51
CA ASN A 539 33.28 -15.62 -27.93
C ASN A 539 32.75 -17.03 -28.24
N GLN A 540 32.91 -17.45 -29.49
CA GLN A 540 32.47 -18.76 -29.97
C GLN A 540 33.10 -19.96 -29.22
N HIS A 541 34.12 -19.74 -28.38
CA HIS A 541 34.77 -20.75 -27.55
C HIS A 541 34.38 -20.70 -26.06
N GLY A 542 33.40 -19.86 -25.69
CA GLY A 542 32.87 -19.75 -24.33
C GLY A 542 33.23 -18.44 -23.63
N HIS A 543 33.03 -18.42 -22.30
CA HIS A 543 33.31 -17.26 -21.47
C HIS A 543 34.80 -17.17 -21.15
N TYR A 544 35.39 -15.99 -21.31
CA TYR A 544 36.76 -15.69 -20.91
C TYR A 544 36.83 -14.28 -20.32
N PHE A 545 37.93 -13.95 -19.65
CA PHE A 545 38.15 -12.60 -19.13
C PHE A 545 39.25 -11.91 -19.93
N GLU A 546 38.93 -10.76 -20.52
CA GLU A 546 39.92 -9.91 -21.17
C GLU A 546 40.59 -9.02 -20.13
N VAL A 547 41.93 -9.10 -20.03
CA VAL A 547 42.72 -8.28 -19.11
C VAL A 547 43.09 -6.98 -19.80
N ARG A 548 42.51 -5.87 -19.36
CA ARG A 548 42.85 -4.53 -19.86
C ARG A 548 43.66 -3.77 -18.82
N LYS A 549 44.63 -2.98 -19.29
CA LYS A 549 45.30 -1.97 -18.46
C LYS A 549 44.32 -0.82 -18.24
N GLY A 550 43.66 -0.81 -17.09
CA GLY A 550 42.74 0.24 -16.70
C GLY A 550 43.41 1.23 -15.75
N PHE A 551 43.38 2.52 -16.07
CA PHE A 551 43.68 3.56 -15.09
C PHE A 551 42.50 3.66 -14.14
N ARG A 552 42.66 3.20 -12.89
CA ARG A 552 41.66 3.43 -11.84
C ARG A 552 42.08 4.69 -11.08
N ALA A 553 41.20 5.68 -11.04
CA ALA A 553 41.43 6.86 -10.21
C ALA A 553 41.52 6.44 -8.73
N PRO A 554 42.38 7.07 -7.91
CA PRO A 554 42.47 6.80 -6.47
C PRO A 554 41.12 6.98 -5.75
N LEU A 555 40.25 7.83 -6.29
CA LEU A 555 38.91 8.01 -5.77
C LEU A 555 37.93 8.21 -6.93
N ASP A 556 37.02 7.25 -7.12
CA ASP A 556 36.01 7.28 -8.18
C ASP A 556 34.66 7.74 -7.62
N ALA A 557 34.44 9.06 -7.62
CA ALA A 557 33.18 9.65 -7.20
C ALA A 557 32.00 9.34 -8.14
N THR A 558 32.23 8.69 -9.30
CA THR A 558 31.12 8.29 -10.18
C THR A 558 30.27 7.18 -9.54
N ILE A 559 30.83 6.39 -8.61
CA ILE A 559 30.06 5.40 -7.85
C ILE A 559 28.92 6.04 -7.06
N LEU A 560 29.09 7.28 -6.60
CA LEU A 560 28.05 8.05 -5.90
C LEU A 560 26.83 8.34 -6.78
N ARG A 561 26.98 8.27 -8.11
CA ARG A 561 25.89 8.49 -9.07
C ARG A 561 25.10 7.23 -9.37
N THR A 562 25.60 6.05 -8.99
CA THR A 562 24.99 4.75 -9.34
C THR A 562 23.74 4.41 -8.51
N ASN A 563 23.67 4.85 -7.24
CA ASN A 563 22.50 4.67 -6.39
C ASN A 563 22.40 5.73 -5.26
N ARG A 564 21.18 6.07 -4.85
CA ARG A 564 20.88 7.03 -3.77
C ARG A 564 21.49 6.64 -2.42
N HIS A 565 21.63 5.35 -2.11
CA HIS A 565 22.30 4.87 -0.89
C HIS A 565 23.79 5.22 -0.92
N PHE A 566 24.50 4.88 -2.01
CA PHE A 566 25.90 5.25 -2.19
C PHE A 566 26.11 6.75 -2.21
N TYR A 567 25.20 7.53 -2.81
CA TYR A 567 25.26 8.98 -2.71
C TYR A 567 25.19 9.45 -1.26
N ARG A 568 24.21 8.98 -0.47
CA ARG A 568 24.02 9.45 0.92
C ARG A 568 25.18 9.10 1.84
N THR A 569 25.62 7.85 1.81
CA THR A 569 26.68 7.36 2.70
C THR A 569 28.06 7.83 2.19
N GLY A 570 28.27 7.75 0.87
CA GLY A 570 29.58 8.01 0.28
C GLY A 570 29.94 9.49 0.22
N ILE A 571 28.97 10.40 0.19
CA ILE A 571 29.24 11.85 0.19
C ILE A 571 29.72 12.36 1.56
N ASP A 572 29.29 11.72 2.66
CA ASP A 572 29.82 11.99 4.00
C ASP A 572 31.24 11.46 4.17
N ILE A 573 31.54 10.30 3.59
CA ILE A 573 32.90 9.77 3.57
C ILE A 573 33.79 10.67 2.70
N LEU A 574 33.35 10.99 1.47
CA LEU A 574 34.11 11.80 0.52
C LEU A 574 34.45 13.18 1.07
N TYR A 575 33.47 13.98 1.49
CA TYR A 575 33.75 15.35 1.94
C TYR A 575 34.08 15.44 3.42
N GLY A 576 33.58 14.51 4.24
CA GLY A 576 33.72 14.57 5.69
C GLY A 576 34.98 13.93 6.25
N ARG A 577 35.65 13.02 5.51
CA ARG A 577 36.83 12.30 6.01
C ARG A 577 38.12 12.56 5.24
N ASN A 578 38.06 13.33 4.15
CA ASN A 578 39.24 13.64 3.33
C ASN A 578 39.77 15.05 3.61
N ASN A 579 41.09 15.22 3.41
CA ASN A 579 41.76 16.50 3.44
C ASN A 579 41.81 17.10 2.03
N PHE A 580 41.23 18.28 1.83
CA PHE A 580 41.21 18.92 0.51
C PHE A 580 42.28 19.99 0.41
N THR A 581 43.23 19.78 -0.51
CA THR A 581 44.41 20.65 -0.64
C THR A 581 44.31 21.57 -1.86
N PHE A 582 44.50 22.86 -1.63
CA PHE A 582 44.44 23.92 -2.64
C PHE A 582 45.80 24.62 -2.73
N ASN A 583 46.40 24.54 -3.91
CA ASN A 583 47.66 25.21 -4.20
C ASN A 583 47.39 26.59 -4.82
N MET A 584 47.87 27.65 -4.17
CA MET A 584 47.63 29.06 -4.52
C MET A 584 48.78 29.68 -5.33
N VAL A 585 49.64 28.87 -5.95
CA VAL A 585 50.75 29.36 -6.79
C VAL A 585 50.23 29.80 -8.17
N VAL A 586 50.62 31.00 -8.64
CA VAL A 586 50.03 31.69 -9.82
C VAL A 586 50.09 30.95 -11.14
N THR A 587 50.95 29.94 -11.30
CA THR A 587 50.99 29.21 -12.56
C THR A 587 49.72 28.40 -12.83
N ALA A 588 48.85 28.20 -11.83
CA ALA A 588 47.62 27.40 -11.97
C ALA A 588 46.65 27.90 -13.07
N TRP A 589 46.38 29.21 -13.17
CA TRP A 589 45.48 29.73 -14.20
C TRP A 589 46.14 29.72 -15.60
N ARG A 590 47.47 29.85 -15.67
CA ARG A 590 48.23 29.70 -16.93
C ARG A 590 48.34 28.24 -17.38
N ALA A 591 48.33 27.30 -16.44
CA ALA A 591 48.39 25.86 -16.68
C ALA A 591 47.01 25.25 -16.99
N SER A 592 45.92 25.98 -16.71
CA SER A 592 44.56 25.55 -17.01
C SER A 592 44.30 25.60 -18.52
N PRO A 593 44.06 24.46 -19.20
CA PRO A 593 43.84 24.45 -20.64
C PRO A 593 42.53 25.19 -20.98
N PRO A 594 42.45 25.82 -22.17
CA PRO A 594 41.18 26.36 -22.66
C PRO A 594 40.14 25.24 -22.78
N THR A 595 38.89 25.55 -22.47
CA THR A 595 37.77 24.61 -22.62
C THR A 595 37.14 24.82 -23.99
N LEU A 596 36.98 23.73 -24.76
CA LEU A 596 36.28 23.74 -26.03
C LEU A 596 34.78 23.74 -25.77
N LEU A 597 34.08 24.75 -26.26
CA LEU A 597 32.62 24.71 -26.31
C LEU A 597 32.16 23.82 -27.47
N PRO A 598 30.92 23.29 -27.44
CA PRO A 598 30.27 22.75 -28.62
C PRO A 598 30.24 23.84 -29.72
N GLY A 599 31.04 23.68 -30.77
CA GLY A 599 31.19 24.67 -31.86
C GLY A 599 32.59 25.31 -32.00
N ASP A 600 33.67 24.65 -31.58
CA ASP A 600 35.09 25.02 -31.81
C ASP A 600 35.57 26.37 -31.25
N LEU A 601 34.76 27.08 -30.45
CA LEU A 601 35.18 28.30 -29.77
C LEU A 601 35.96 27.96 -28.48
N LEU A 602 37.22 28.41 -28.42
CA LEU A 602 38.07 28.30 -27.24
C LEU A 602 37.64 29.35 -26.20
N LEU A 603 37.01 28.90 -25.11
CA LEU A 603 36.66 29.79 -24.00
C LEU A 603 37.91 30.04 -23.13
N ARG A 604 38.35 31.30 -23.07
CA ARG A 604 39.32 31.81 -22.10
C ARG A 604 38.71 33.01 -21.41
N PRO A 605 37.92 32.81 -20.33
CA PRO A 605 37.42 33.92 -19.54
C PRO A 605 38.60 34.83 -19.16
N ASN A 606 38.41 36.16 -19.16
CA ASN A 606 39.49 37.02 -18.72
C ASN A 606 39.79 36.73 -17.24
N PRO A 607 41.01 36.31 -16.87
CA PRO A 607 41.35 35.97 -15.48
C PRO A 607 41.28 37.17 -14.53
N GLY A 608 41.13 38.40 -15.07
CA GLY A 608 41.00 39.68 -14.37
C GLY A 608 40.78 39.55 -12.86
N ILE A 609 41.88 39.64 -12.12
CA ILE A 609 41.85 39.62 -10.66
C ILE A 609 41.08 40.86 -10.21
N PRO A 610 40.10 40.74 -9.29
CA PRO A 610 39.42 41.88 -8.73
C PRO A 610 40.41 42.89 -8.14
N ASN A 611 40.32 44.17 -8.55
CA ASN A 611 40.97 45.23 -7.79
C ASN A 611 40.45 45.19 -6.34
N ARG A 612 41.32 45.45 -5.36
CA ARG A 612 41.03 45.41 -3.92
C ARG A 612 39.81 46.26 -3.55
N ASP A 613 39.62 47.38 -4.25
CA ASP A 613 38.49 48.30 -4.06
C ASP A 613 37.13 47.69 -4.45
N HIS A 614 37.12 46.63 -5.26
CA HIS A 614 35.90 45.96 -5.76
C HIS A 614 35.61 44.62 -5.07
N TRP A 615 36.37 44.26 -4.03
CA TRP A 615 36.26 42.98 -3.34
C TRP A 615 34.88 42.67 -2.81
N ALA A 616 34.23 43.62 -2.15
CA ALA A 616 32.89 43.40 -1.59
C ALA A 616 31.85 43.07 -2.67
N ILE A 617 31.94 43.73 -3.83
CA ILE A 617 31.03 43.50 -4.97
C ILE A 617 31.30 42.11 -5.57
N LYS A 618 32.57 41.81 -5.86
CA LYS A 618 32.98 40.53 -6.46
C LYS A 618 32.78 39.33 -5.54
N MET A 619 32.82 39.54 -4.23
CA MET A 619 32.47 38.54 -3.24
C MET A 619 30.99 38.19 -3.30
N ASN A 620 30.10 39.20 -3.30
CA ASN A 620 28.65 38.95 -3.39
C ASN A 620 28.29 38.25 -4.70
N GLU A 621 28.94 38.64 -5.80
CA GLU A 621 28.81 37.98 -7.09
C GLU A 621 29.26 36.49 -7.02
N ALA A 622 30.43 36.21 -6.45
CA ALA A 622 30.92 34.84 -6.31
C ALA A 622 30.05 33.95 -5.41
N VAL A 623 29.54 34.52 -4.32
CA VAL A 623 28.56 33.88 -3.45
C VAL A 623 27.31 33.51 -4.24
N GLN A 624 26.77 34.44 -5.03
CA GLN A 624 25.58 34.19 -5.85
C GLN A 624 25.83 33.07 -6.85
N PHE A 625 27.00 33.05 -7.52
CA PHE A 625 27.36 31.98 -8.45
C PHE A 625 27.45 30.61 -7.77
N ILE A 626 28.10 30.50 -6.61
CA ILE A 626 28.17 29.24 -5.86
C ILE A 626 26.78 28.77 -5.41
N GLN A 627 25.89 29.68 -5.04
CA GLN A 627 24.51 29.34 -4.60
C GLN A 627 23.58 28.96 -5.75
N SER A 628 23.73 29.61 -6.91
CA SER A 628 22.83 29.44 -8.06
C SER A 628 23.18 28.23 -8.94
N SER A 629 24.34 27.61 -8.74
CA SER A 629 24.81 26.44 -9.52
C SER A 629 24.71 26.69 -11.03
N VAL A 630 25.12 27.89 -11.46
CA VAL A 630 25.19 28.24 -12.89
C VAL A 630 26.12 27.28 -13.64
N ASP A 631 25.99 27.24 -14.97
CA ASP A 631 26.95 26.49 -15.75
C ASP A 631 28.37 27.08 -15.56
N SER A 632 29.37 26.22 -15.40
CA SER A 632 30.78 26.59 -15.27
C SER A 632 31.29 27.56 -16.35
N HIS A 633 30.68 27.56 -17.54
CA HIS A 633 31.02 28.47 -18.65
C HIS A 633 30.55 29.91 -18.43
N GLN A 634 29.61 30.12 -17.52
CA GLN A 634 29.10 31.45 -17.12
C GLN A 634 29.88 32.03 -15.95
N LEU A 635 30.82 31.27 -15.37
CA LEU A 635 31.62 31.75 -14.26
C LEU A 635 32.58 32.86 -14.72
N PRO A 636 32.66 33.98 -13.96
CA PRO A 636 33.73 34.95 -14.12
C PRO A 636 35.10 34.28 -14.05
N GLY A 637 36.07 34.78 -14.82
CA GLY A 637 37.39 34.16 -14.92
C GLY A 637 38.08 33.95 -13.56
N TYR A 638 37.96 34.92 -12.65
CA TYR A 638 38.55 34.78 -11.30
C TYR A 638 37.91 33.64 -10.47
N ILE A 639 36.65 33.27 -10.70
CA ILE A 639 36.03 32.08 -10.05
C ILE A 639 36.42 30.82 -10.82
N TYR A 640 36.43 30.92 -12.15
CA TYR A 640 36.69 29.81 -13.04
C TYR A 640 38.12 29.24 -12.90
N TYR A 641 39.11 30.11 -12.67
CA TYR A 641 40.51 29.71 -12.54
C TYR A 641 40.95 29.46 -11.09
N ASP A 642 40.20 29.97 -10.11
CA ASP A 642 40.49 29.75 -8.70
C ASP A 642 40.07 28.34 -8.28
N HIS A 643 41.03 27.52 -7.89
CA HIS A 643 40.78 26.11 -7.56
C HIS A 643 39.83 25.93 -6.37
N PHE A 644 39.89 26.81 -5.38
CA PHE A 644 39.04 26.70 -4.20
C PHE A 644 37.61 27.14 -4.51
N LEU A 645 37.43 28.32 -5.10
CA LEU A 645 36.10 28.84 -5.44
C LEU A 645 35.39 27.97 -6.46
N ARG A 646 36.12 27.48 -7.47
CA ARG A 646 35.59 26.55 -8.47
C ARG A 646 35.19 25.22 -7.85
N PHE A 647 35.99 24.70 -6.92
CA PHE A 647 35.64 23.48 -6.18
C PHE A 647 34.36 23.67 -5.38
N LEU A 648 34.22 24.79 -4.64
CA LEU A 648 33.00 25.11 -3.91
C LEU A 648 31.78 25.23 -4.82
N HIS A 649 31.93 25.88 -5.98
CA HIS A 649 30.88 25.94 -7.00
C HIS A 649 30.48 24.53 -7.46
N PHE A 650 31.46 23.67 -7.77
CA PHE A 650 31.21 22.34 -8.31
C PHE A 650 30.52 21.40 -7.33
N ILE A 651 30.93 21.40 -6.06
CA ILE A 651 30.30 20.54 -5.04
C ILE A 651 28.98 21.14 -4.53
N GLY A 652 28.80 22.45 -4.66
CA GLY A 652 27.63 23.19 -4.20
C GLY A 652 27.60 23.38 -2.67
N PRO A 653 26.77 24.33 -2.20
CA PRO A 653 26.76 24.77 -0.79
C PRO A 653 26.43 23.64 0.18
N LYS A 654 25.52 22.73 -0.19
CA LYS A 654 25.09 21.61 0.66
C LYS A 654 26.21 20.60 0.96
N ASN A 655 27.15 20.42 0.03
CA ASN A 655 28.27 19.51 0.22
C ASN A 655 29.47 20.23 0.83
N ALA A 656 29.62 21.53 0.56
CA ALA A 656 30.64 22.36 1.20
C ALA A 656 30.51 22.35 2.74
N THR A 657 29.28 22.32 3.29
CA THR A 657 29.07 22.22 4.75
C THR A 657 29.57 20.90 5.35
N ARG A 658 29.90 19.89 4.53
CA ARG A 658 30.42 18.59 4.98
C ARG A 658 31.95 18.54 5.05
N LEU A 659 32.63 19.52 4.45
CA LEU A 659 34.10 19.61 4.48
C LEU A 659 34.58 19.74 5.92
N ARG A 660 35.51 18.88 6.34
CA ARG A 660 36.11 18.92 7.70
C ARG A 660 37.50 19.51 7.73
N THR A 661 38.32 19.20 6.72
CA THR A 661 39.71 19.66 6.65
C THR A 661 40.01 20.35 5.33
N LEU A 662 40.55 21.57 5.42
CA LEU A 662 41.07 22.32 4.28
C LEU A 662 42.56 22.56 4.44
N GLU A 663 43.31 22.40 3.36
CA GLU A 663 44.74 22.64 3.32
C GLU A 663 45.05 23.65 2.21
N PHE A 664 45.79 24.70 2.53
CA PHE A 664 46.17 25.74 1.58
C PHE A 664 47.68 25.82 1.49
N ARG A 665 48.22 25.91 0.27
CA ARG A 665 49.66 26.02 0.03
C ARG A 665 49.99 27.25 -0.79
N GLY A 666 51.00 28.02 -0.40
CA GLY A 666 51.55 29.12 -1.21
C GLY A 666 52.57 29.97 -0.48
N PHE A 667 52.96 31.09 -1.10
CA PHE A 667 54.07 31.93 -0.65
C PHE A 667 53.60 33.24 -0.01
N VAL A 668 54.11 33.55 1.17
CA VAL A 668 53.87 34.82 1.87
C VAL A 668 54.84 35.86 1.32
N LYS A 669 54.32 36.74 0.47
CA LYS A 669 55.08 37.84 -0.13
C LYS A 669 55.38 38.92 0.90
N ARG A 670 56.63 39.37 0.94
CA ARG A 670 57.11 40.46 1.82
C ARG A 670 57.40 41.76 1.07
N HIS A 671 57.02 41.85 -0.19
CA HIS A 671 57.27 43.04 -1.00
C HIS A 671 56.13 43.30 -1.99
N PRO A 672 55.84 44.57 -2.33
CA PRO A 672 54.91 44.91 -3.39
C PRO A 672 55.61 44.72 -4.73
N CYS A 673 55.48 43.54 -5.34
CA CYS A 673 55.99 43.34 -6.69
C CYS A 673 55.04 43.95 -7.72
N ARG A 674 55.27 45.22 -8.05
CA ARG A 674 54.72 45.83 -9.29
C ARG A 674 55.58 45.53 -10.51
N ASP A 675 56.78 44.99 -10.32
CA ASP A 675 57.80 44.92 -11.35
C ASP A 675 57.88 43.58 -12.10
N LYS A 676 58.33 43.62 -13.36
CA LYS A 676 58.50 42.44 -14.24
C LYS A 676 59.53 41.43 -13.71
N PHE A 677 60.29 41.79 -12.68
CA PHE A 677 61.48 41.10 -12.18
C PHE A 677 61.23 40.16 -11.00
N CYS A 678 60.01 40.03 -10.50
CA CYS A 678 59.69 38.98 -9.52
C CYS A 678 59.66 37.61 -10.21
N ALA A 679 60.60 36.73 -9.87
CA ALA A 679 60.62 35.35 -10.37
C ALA A 679 59.35 34.59 -9.97
N GLN A 680 58.80 34.89 -8.78
CA GLN A 680 57.55 34.32 -8.28
C GLN A 680 56.36 35.24 -8.60
N LYS A 681 55.78 35.07 -9.79
CA LYS A 681 54.58 35.82 -10.22
C LYS A 681 53.30 35.49 -9.42
N GLY A 682 53.39 34.85 -8.25
CA GLY A 682 52.33 34.49 -7.29
C GLY A 682 51.34 35.60 -6.92
N GLU A 683 50.11 35.23 -6.57
CA GLU A 683 49.25 36.06 -5.74
C GLU A 683 49.82 35.98 -4.32
N GLU A 684 49.57 37.01 -3.52
CA GLU A 684 49.99 37.00 -2.13
C GLU A 684 49.14 35.99 -1.34
N PHE A 685 49.77 34.94 -0.78
CA PHE A 685 49.08 33.88 -0.04
C PHE A 685 48.10 34.42 1.01
N ILE A 686 48.54 35.43 1.78
CA ILE A 686 47.74 36.11 2.81
C ILE A 686 46.48 36.74 2.22
N HIS A 687 46.60 37.37 1.06
CA HIS A 687 45.51 38.06 0.41
C HIS A 687 44.43 37.08 -0.05
N SER A 688 44.84 35.99 -0.70
CA SER A 688 43.92 34.94 -1.19
C SER A 688 43.24 34.21 -0.02
N ILE A 689 43.97 33.87 1.04
CA ILE A 689 43.37 33.16 2.19
C ILE A 689 42.42 34.05 3.02
N ARG A 690 42.73 35.35 3.15
CA ARG A 690 41.80 36.34 3.73
C ARG A 690 40.49 36.37 2.95
N PHE A 691 40.60 36.40 1.62
CA PHE A 691 39.43 36.34 0.75
C PHE A 691 38.65 35.03 0.94
N TYR A 692 39.34 33.89 1.02
CA TYR A 692 38.71 32.58 1.22
C TYR A 692 38.04 32.41 2.58
N THR A 693 38.51 33.06 3.64
CA THR A 693 37.90 32.99 4.98
C THR A 693 36.42 33.36 4.94
N LEU A 694 36.04 34.30 4.08
CA LEU A 694 34.65 34.72 3.89
C LEU A 694 33.79 33.61 3.27
N PHE A 695 34.34 32.84 2.33
CA PHE A 695 33.68 31.69 1.72
C PHE A 695 33.64 30.49 2.67
N ILE A 696 34.72 30.27 3.44
CA ILE A 696 34.78 29.22 4.46
C ILE A 696 33.69 29.45 5.51
N ASN A 697 33.56 30.67 6.03
CA ASN A 697 32.50 31.03 6.98
C ASN A 697 31.10 30.83 6.42
N LYS A 698 30.91 31.10 5.12
CA LYS A 698 29.58 31.05 4.50
C LYS A 698 29.16 29.65 4.05
N PHE A 699 30.07 28.88 3.46
CA PHE A 699 29.76 27.63 2.78
C PHE A 699 30.35 26.41 3.48
N CYS A 700 31.49 26.56 4.15
CA CYS A 700 32.22 25.46 4.75
C CYS A 700 32.03 25.41 6.26
N THR A 701 30.78 25.53 6.72
CA THR A 701 30.41 25.59 8.15
C THR A 701 30.72 24.30 8.92
N GLY A 702 31.19 23.25 8.24
CA GLY A 702 31.65 22.02 8.85
C GLY A 702 33.16 21.97 9.10
N VAL A 703 33.94 22.95 8.66
CA VAL A 703 35.41 22.90 8.70
C VAL A 703 35.90 23.02 10.13
N GLU A 704 36.65 22.01 10.55
CA GLU A 704 37.20 21.88 11.90
C GLU A 704 38.74 21.99 11.91
N LYS A 705 39.39 21.73 10.77
CA LYS A 705 40.84 21.77 10.63
C LYS A 705 41.26 22.57 9.41
N ILE A 706 42.20 23.51 9.61
CA ILE A 706 42.87 24.22 8.52
C ILE A 706 44.38 23.97 8.64
N ILE A 707 44.99 23.58 7.52
CA ILE A 707 46.43 23.41 7.38
C ILE A 707 46.95 24.49 6.42
N LEU A 708 47.91 25.29 6.86
CA LEU A 708 48.52 26.34 6.05
C LEU A 708 49.97 26.01 5.78
N HIS A 709 50.30 25.76 4.51
CA HIS A 709 51.68 25.72 4.04
C HIS A 709 52.06 27.12 3.55
N ALA A 710 52.54 27.94 4.49
CA ALA A 710 52.89 29.34 4.26
C ALA A 710 54.40 29.46 4.09
N ASP A 711 54.87 29.29 2.87
CA ASP A 711 56.30 29.37 2.58
C ASP A 711 56.78 30.82 2.60
N GLU A 712 57.98 31.05 3.15
CA GLU A 712 58.63 32.35 3.09
C GLU A 712 59.06 32.64 1.64
N ASP A 713 58.79 33.85 1.17
CA ASP A 713 59.34 34.34 -0.10
C ASP A 713 60.86 34.52 0.07
N THR A 714 61.62 33.52 -0.38
CA THR A 714 63.08 33.46 -0.28
C THR A 714 63.78 34.24 -1.41
N PHE A 715 63.02 34.79 -2.36
CA PHE A 715 63.60 35.49 -3.50
C PHE A 715 63.84 36.97 -3.19
N TYR A 716 65.10 37.37 -3.22
CA TYR A 716 65.48 38.78 -3.21
C TYR A 716 65.03 39.42 -4.52
N CYS A 717 64.16 40.44 -4.45
CA CYS A 717 63.89 41.29 -5.60
C CYS A 717 65.18 42.08 -5.94
N TYR A 718 65.78 41.80 -7.09
CA TYR A 718 67.02 42.45 -7.55
C TYR A 718 66.85 43.94 -7.93
N GLY A 719 65.68 44.55 -7.72
CA GLY A 719 65.35 45.90 -8.17
C GLY A 719 65.12 46.89 -7.03
N GLY A 720 66.20 47.52 -6.53
CA GLY A 720 66.19 48.81 -5.82
C GLY A 720 65.44 48.92 -4.47
N PRO A 721 65.68 50.00 -3.70
CA PRO A 721 64.95 50.26 -2.46
C PRO A 721 63.45 50.43 -2.73
N VAL A 722 62.63 49.70 -1.97
CA VAL A 722 61.16 49.86 -1.94
C VAL A 722 60.84 51.32 -1.64
N ALA A 723 59.90 51.92 -2.39
CA ALA A 723 59.43 53.27 -2.11
C ALA A 723 58.97 53.37 -0.63
N VAL A 724 59.32 54.48 0.04
CA VAL A 724 59.10 54.68 1.48
C VAL A 724 57.62 54.56 1.89
N ASP A 725 56.70 54.72 0.95
CA ASP A 725 55.24 54.66 1.16
C ASP A 725 54.66 53.24 1.08
N ASP A 726 55.43 52.26 0.63
CA ASP A 726 55.04 50.85 0.52
C ASP A 726 55.71 50.04 1.66
N ILE A 727 55.30 50.31 2.91
CA ILE A 727 55.77 49.60 4.10
C ILE A 727 55.26 48.15 4.06
N ALA A 728 55.97 47.29 3.37
CA ALA A 728 55.74 45.86 3.44
C ALA A 728 56.18 45.33 4.82
N PRO A 729 55.49 44.34 5.38
CA PRO A 729 55.85 43.78 6.67
C PRO A 729 57.30 43.24 6.61
N PRO A 730 58.20 43.69 7.50
CA PRO A 730 59.62 43.34 7.46
C PRO A 730 59.87 41.86 7.76
N THR A 731 58.94 41.15 8.39
CA THR A 731 59.07 39.73 8.74
C THR A 731 57.85 38.90 8.29
N HIS A 732 58.07 37.61 8.00
CA HIS A 732 56.99 36.66 7.70
C HIS A 732 55.96 36.58 8.84
N LYS A 733 56.44 36.65 10.08
CA LYS A 733 55.62 36.75 11.30
C LYS A 733 54.68 37.95 11.27
N GLU A 734 55.19 39.15 10.95
CA GLU A 734 54.37 40.36 10.89
C GLU A 734 53.34 40.34 9.76
N ALA A 735 53.62 39.63 8.66
CA ALA A 735 52.65 39.43 7.59
C ALA A 735 51.51 38.46 7.98
N MET A 736 51.84 37.36 8.67
CA MET A 736 50.88 36.32 9.06
C MET A 736 50.05 36.69 10.29
N LEU A 737 50.64 37.35 11.29
CA LEU A 737 49.98 37.61 12.58
C LEU A 737 48.61 38.28 12.46
N PRO A 738 48.45 39.38 11.70
CA PRO A 738 47.14 40.02 11.58
C PRO A 738 46.08 39.07 11.02
N PHE A 739 46.45 38.22 10.03
CA PHE A 739 45.57 37.20 9.46
C PHE A 739 45.15 36.12 10.47
N LEU A 740 46.12 35.63 11.24
CA LEU A 740 45.88 34.60 12.25
C LEU A 740 44.97 35.11 13.38
N GLU A 741 45.16 36.35 13.81
CA GLU A 741 44.44 36.91 14.96
C GLU A 741 43.08 37.50 14.61
N ASN A 742 42.92 38.13 13.44
CA ASN A 742 41.69 38.85 13.12
C ASN A 742 40.76 38.01 12.25
N GLU A 743 41.26 37.39 11.18
CA GLU A 743 40.42 36.72 10.19
C GLU A 743 40.17 35.25 10.53
N LEU A 744 41.21 34.45 10.84
CA LEU A 744 41.00 33.02 11.15
C LEU A 744 40.13 32.80 12.40
N ARG A 745 40.21 33.70 13.38
CA ARG A 745 39.38 33.62 14.60
C ARG A 745 37.89 33.79 14.31
N THR A 746 37.52 34.38 13.17
CA THR A 746 36.11 34.50 12.75
C THR A 746 35.47 33.16 12.38
N ILE A 747 36.27 32.13 12.06
CA ILE A 747 35.77 30.80 11.71
C ILE A 747 35.35 30.07 12.97
N GLN A 748 34.06 30.11 13.28
CA GLN A 748 33.50 29.59 14.54
C GLN A 748 33.73 28.09 14.74
N THR A 749 33.74 27.32 13.65
CA THR A 749 33.85 25.85 13.69
C THR A 749 35.30 25.34 13.70
N LEU A 750 36.29 26.21 13.50
CA LEU A 750 37.69 25.84 13.46
C LEU A 750 38.18 25.39 14.84
N LYS A 751 38.71 24.17 14.94
CA LYS A 751 39.23 23.56 16.18
C LYS A 751 40.74 23.40 16.14
N VAL A 752 41.27 23.06 14.96
CA VAL A 752 42.68 22.75 14.74
C VAL A 752 43.25 23.64 13.65
N LEU A 753 44.35 24.31 13.97
CA LEU A 753 45.16 25.06 13.01
C LEU A 753 46.56 24.44 13.01
N GLU A 754 47.04 24.08 11.83
CA GLU A 754 48.41 23.60 11.62
C GLU A 754 49.11 24.53 10.64
N ILE A 755 50.27 25.05 11.04
CA ILE A 755 51.15 25.80 10.14
C ILE A 755 52.34 24.92 9.81
N VAL A 756 52.51 24.65 8.53
CA VAL A 756 53.56 23.79 8.00
C VAL A 756 54.46 24.64 7.11
N ALA A 757 55.75 24.38 7.16
CA ALA A 757 56.73 25.05 6.32
C ALA A 757 57.40 24.04 5.41
N ILE A 758 57.51 24.34 4.12
CA ILE A 758 57.98 23.35 3.14
C ILE A 758 59.51 23.38 3.02
N ASN A 759 60.16 24.56 3.15
CA ASN A 759 61.54 24.74 2.62
C ASN A 759 62.63 25.19 3.62
N LYS A 760 62.37 25.20 4.93
CA LYS A 760 63.30 25.41 6.07
C LYS A 760 62.48 25.22 7.35
N VAL A 761 63.08 25.12 8.54
CA VAL A 761 62.34 25.19 9.83
C VAL A 761 62.11 26.68 10.12
N PRO A 762 61.00 27.33 9.71
CA PRO A 762 60.74 28.69 10.08
C PRO A 762 60.26 28.64 11.52
N ASP A 763 60.45 29.75 12.21
CA ASP A 763 59.84 29.90 13.52
C ASP A 763 58.31 29.94 13.35
N THR A 764 57.62 28.83 13.61
CA THR A 764 56.14 28.78 13.65
C THR A 764 55.59 29.18 15.02
N SER A 765 56.46 29.51 16.00
CA SER A 765 56.05 29.84 17.36
C SER A 765 55.13 31.07 17.42
N TYR A 766 55.19 31.96 16.42
CA TYR A 766 54.28 33.10 16.32
C TYR A 766 52.80 32.71 16.19
N ALA A 767 52.51 31.48 15.75
CA ALA A 767 51.14 30.99 15.62
C ALA A 767 50.61 30.31 16.88
N GLU A 768 51.49 29.93 17.82
CA GLU A 768 51.12 29.25 19.07
C GLU A 768 50.06 29.98 19.87
N PRO A 769 50.09 31.33 20.03
CA PRO A 769 49.01 32.03 20.73
C PRO A 769 47.63 31.81 20.10
N THR A 770 47.55 31.77 18.77
CA THR A 770 46.30 31.53 18.04
C THR A 770 45.88 30.07 18.09
N ILE A 771 46.84 29.12 17.99
CA ILE A 771 46.56 27.68 18.16
C ILE A 771 46.05 27.40 19.59
N ALA A 772 46.68 27.97 20.61
CA ALA A 772 46.24 27.86 22.00
C ALA A 772 44.85 28.47 22.21
N TRP A 773 44.59 29.65 21.62
CA TRP A 773 43.27 30.27 21.65
C TRP A 773 42.19 29.38 21.03
N LEU A 774 42.45 28.74 19.88
CA LEU A 774 41.51 27.82 19.23
C LEU A 774 41.22 26.59 20.09
N LYS A 775 42.26 25.99 20.69
CA LYS A 775 42.13 24.86 21.62
C LYS A 775 41.27 25.22 22.83
N GLU A 776 41.52 26.36 23.47
CA GLU A 776 40.74 26.81 24.63
C GLU A 776 39.30 27.16 24.25
N ARG A 777 39.08 27.83 23.11
CA ARG A 777 37.72 28.10 22.60
C ARG A 777 36.94 26.81 22.39
N HIS A 778 37.56 25.79 21.79
CA HIS A 778 36.91 24.51 21.56
C HIS A 778 36.62 23.76 22.88
N ALA A 779 37.57 23.76 23.81
CA ALA A 779 37.36 23.18 25.15
C ALA A 779 36.21 23.87 25.89
N ARG A 780 36.09 25.20 25.76
CA ARG A 780 34.96 25.98 26.31
C ARG A 780 33.62 25.59 25.70
N GLN A 781 33.53 25.50 24.37
CA GLN A 781 32.31 25.05 23.69
C GLN A 781 31.88 23.66 24.15
N ILE A 782 32.82 22.71 24.32
CA ILE A 782 32.50 21.38 24.86
C ILE A 782 31.91 21.45 26.28
N ARG A 783 32.44 22.34 27.14
CA ARG A 783 31.90 22.54 28.49
C ARG A 783 30.48 23.12 28.43
N GLU A 784 30.27 24.15 27.63
CA GLU A 784 28.97 24.81 27.45
C GLU A 784 27.92 23.85 26.86
N ASP A 785 28.27 23.04 25.87
CA ASP A 785 27.38 22.05 25.26
C ASP A 785 27.00 20.95 26.27
N ARG A 786 27.95 20.48 27.09
CA ARG A 786 27.68 19.51 28.17
C ARG A 786 26.76 20.09 29.24
N GLU A 787 26.95 21.34 29.61
CA GLU A 787 26.06 22.04 30.55
C GLU A 787 24.66 22.22 29.96
N ALA A 788 24.55 22.58 28.68
CA ALA A 788 23.26 22.72 27.99
C ALA A 788 22.54 21.37 27.86
N GLU A 789 23.25 20.29 27.54
CA GLU A 789 22.69 18.93 27.49
C GLU A 789 22.27 18.45 28.88
N ALA A 790 23.06 18.72 29.92
CA ALA A 790 22.70 18.40 31.31
C ALA A 790 21.45 19.16 31.75
N LYS A 791 21.35 20.47 31.43
CA LYS A 791 20.15 21.29 31.69
C LYS A 791 18.93 20.77 30.93
N LYS A 792 19.09 20.36 29.67
CA LYS A 792 18.01 19.78 28.87
C LYS A 792 17.54 18.44 29.45
N LYS A 793 18.45 17.54 29.80
CA LYS A 793 18.11 16.26 30.45
C LYS A 793 17.42 16.45 31.79
N PHE A 794 17.84 17.45 32.56
CA PHE A 794 17.17 17.82 33.80
C PHE A 794 15.75 18.35 33.54
N ALA A 795 15.56 19.20 32.53
CA ALA A 795 14.25 19.71 32.14
C ALA A 795 13.31 18.63 31.57
N ASP A 796 13.85 17.61 30.90
CA ASP A 796 13.06 16.48 30.37
C ASP A 796 12.67 15.46 31.49
N LEU A 797 13.34 15.51 32.65
CA LEU A 797 13.06 14.67 33.83
C LEU A 797 12.07 15.29 34.82
N VAL A 798 11.91 16.61 34.78
CA VAL A 798 10.95 17.40 35.58
C VAL A 798 9.64 17.52 34.81
#